data_AF-A0A523GW09-F1
#
_entry.id   AF-A0A523GW09-F1
#
_cell.length_a   1.000
_cell.length_b   1.000
_cell.length_c   1.000
_cell.angle_alpha   90.00
_cell.angle_beta   90.00
_cell.angle_gamma   90.00
#
_symmetry.space_group_name_H-M   'P 1'
#
loop_
_entity.id
_entity.type
_entity.pdbx_description
1 polymer ?
#
loop_
_entity_poly.entity_id
_entity_poly.type
_entity_poly.pdbx_seq_one_letter_code
_entity_poly.pdbx_strand_id
1 'polypeptide(L)'
;MTLEKIGIFGGSFDPPHRGHVRVAIEAADRFKLDRVLWIPAAQSPFKSDQKSSSQSVRRELVESLMPLDDRFEVSDIELERGGVSYTVDTITTLRRDLPGVDFFLLLGEDSFAGFRDWKDPEIISSMVSLIVYPRRTHGIPIGHAKSSPGRFPANRMKIKAVDISSSEIREKVRRGLPFHHMVTESVAAIIDDRRLYVTPDAGISRPESLRDRVSQLVFPRIGSYLNPERSADADATDYIDLLDQYAFGGFVLFNGSTRTTPNSLRRLQNAARFPLLIAADMERGVGQQLKGASVFPHAMAFITLPAERSDSPIDSGSRRETIRRAASMQAREALNAGIHISFSPVADVHSNPTNPIISTRSFGNTPEIASAGVTAFINGCHSEGLLTTTKHFPGHGDTLADSHVAVPVVEKTRDQLEAVEFPPFHAAIQAGTDLIMTSHVQFPALDDGGNIATGSHKILTGLLRSEMGFKGVIISDSLLMDGAGGSVDGPRAAKLLESGVDILLDVPNPSQVVNELVDLVQSGELAESVVDSAVNRIWQLKTKLIEQHGTGVFSDPSATVPVTKAEQRSFARFADEIGRRVCGISGVCSERSVERSGLTDVCVVNVGPDKVFDDPTLTSLDDLFSERFKSVTVFDVPRSRADDEEFHIFAKTIHDHAAEANLMVVLVTAKPAAWQKFGISEKQNIFVHELLNIPGSVLAFSGLPLPEVDSDRANERVCLFSDTAPSIRGLVYMLAMRTTLSH
;
A
#
# COMPACT_ATOMS: atom_id res chain seq x y z
N MET A 1 23.70 -47.52 30.74
CA MET A 1 23.61 -46.06 30.61
C MET A 1 22.20 -45.67 31.01
N THR A 2 22.03 -44.67 31.88
CA THR A 2 20.71 -44.11 32.16
C THR A 2 20.20 -43.46 30.88
N LEU A 3 19.00 -43.85 30.42
CA LEU A 3 18.37 -43.21 29.26
C LEU A 3 18.12 -41.74 29.59
N GLU A 4 18.37 -40.85 28.63
CA GLU A 4 18.00 -39.43 28.74
C GLU A 4 16.48 -39.34 28.93
N LYS A 5 16.04 -38.49 29.85
CA LYS A 5 14.63 -38.31 30.21
C LYS A 5 14.12 -36.98 29.70
N ILE A 6 13.17 -37.02 28.78
CA ILE A 6 12.63 -35.80 28.15
C ILE A 6 11.13 -35.66 28.47
N GLY A 7 10.77 -34.51 29.03
CA GLY A 7 9.38 -34.10 29.18
C GLY A 7 8.81 -33.57 27.87
N ILE A 8 7.59 -33.98 27.51
CA ILE A 8 6.82 -33.46 26.39
C ILE A 8 5.68 -32.62 26.95
N PHE A 9 5.68 -31.33 26.64
CA PHE A 9 4.63 -30.41 27.05
C PHE A 9 3.99 -29.75 25.83
N GLY A 10 2.94 -30.40 25.32
CA GLY A 10 2.18 -29.93 24.16
C GLY A 10 1.02 -29.03 24.55
N GLY A 11 0.76 -28.00 23.76
CA GLY A 11 -0.36 -27.09 24.02
C GLY A 11 -0.52 -26.00 22.96
N SER A 12 -1.65 -25.30 22.99
CA SER A 12 -1.83 -24.14 22.11
C SER A 12 -0.94 -22.95 22.52
N PHE A 13 -0.61 -22.85 23.81
CA PHE A 13 0.22 -21.79 24.42
C PHE A 13 -0.13 -20.38 23.90
N ASP A 14 -1.38 -20.00 24.06
CA ASP A 14 -1.92 -18.77 23.45
C ASP A 14 -2.66 -17.90 24.49
N PRO A 15 -1.96 -17.20 25.41
CA PRO A 15 -0.52 -17.24 25.63
C PRO A 15 -0.10 -18.33 26.64
N PRO A 16 1.20 -18.71 26.71
CA PRO A 16 1.72 -19.41 27.87
C PRO A 16 1.65 -18.51 29.11
N HIS A 17 1.70 -19.11 30.31
CA HIS A 17 1.47 -18.38 31.56
C HIS A 17 2.23 -19.00 32.72
N ARG A 18 2.32 -18.30 33.86
CA ARG A 18 3.13 -18.74 35.02
C ARG A 18 2.75 -20.14 35.52
N GLY A 19 1.47 -20.51 35.39
CA GLY A 19 1.00 -21.87 35.65
C GLY A 19 1.70 -22.96 34.81
N HIS A 20 1.88 -22.73 33.49
CA HIS A 20 2.60 -23.68 32.62
C HIS A 20 4.07 -23.77 33.03
N VAL A 21 4.74 -22.63 33.23
CA VAL A 21 6.16 -22.57 33.63
C VAL A 21 6.39 -23.36 34.92
N ARG A 22 5.55 -23.13 35.93
CA ARG A 22 5.65 -23.84 37.22
C ARG A 22 5.49 -25.36 37.07
N VAL A 23 4.56 -25.80 36.24
CA VAL A 23 4.34 -27.24 35.99
C VAL A 23 5.56 -27.86 35.33
N ALA A 24 6.14 -27.18 34.33
CA ALA A 24 7.32 -27.67 33.62
C ALA A 24 8.55 -27.80 34.54
N ILE A 25 8.83 -26.79 35.37
CA ILE A 25 9.95 -26.81 36.35
C ILE A 25 9.74 -27.94 37.37
N GLU A 26 8.55 -28.03 37.97
CA GLU A 26 8.26 -29.04 38.99
C GLU A 26 8.34 -30.47 38.43
N ALA A 27 7.87 -30.67 37.19
CA ALA A 27 7.99 -31.95 36.50
C ALA A 27 9.46 -32.31 36.26
N ALA A 28 10.26 -31.35 35.78
CA ALA A 28 11.69 -31.56 35.57
C ALA A 28 12.41 -31.96 36.86
N ASP A 29 12.13 -31.27 37.98
CA ASP A 29 12.77 -31.51 39.26
C ASP A 29 12.39 -32.86 39.89
N ARG A 30 11.10 -33.22 39.84
CA ARG A 30 10.58 -34.44 40.48
C ARG A 30 10.93 -35.70 39.72
N PHE A 31 10.82 -35.65 38.39
CA PHE A 31 11.04 -36.81 37.53
C PHE A 31 12.47 -36.90 37.02
N LYS A 32 13.32 -35.92 37.39
CA LYS A 32 14.72 -35.82 36.96
C LYS A 32 14.81 -35.81 35.44
N LEU A 33 14.01 -34.94 34.82
CA LEU A 33 14.02 -34.74 33.38
C LEU A 33 15.27 -33.94 33.03
N ASP A 34 15.99 -34.39 32.02
CA ASP A 34 17.16 -33.69 31.47
C ASP A 34 16.70 -32.46 30.68
N ARG A 35 15.57 -32.58 29.94
CA ARG A 35 14.95 -31.50 29.15
C ARG A 35 13.42 -31.55 29.21
N VAL A 36 12.79 -30.41 28.94
CA VAL A 36 11.34 -30.29 28.72
C VAL A 36 11.10 -29.62 27.37
N LEU A 37 10.57 -30.38 26.42
CA LEU A 37 10.18 -29.91 25.10
C LEU A 37 8.80 -29.26 25.17
N TRP A 38 8.75 -27.96 24.93
CA TRP A 38 7.55 -27.17 24.73
C TRP A 38 7.15 -27.22 23.26
N ILE A 39 5.98 -27.78 23.00
CA ILE A 39 5.51 -28.06 21.63
C ILE A 39 4.24 -27.24 21.34
N PRO A 40 4.35 -26.07 20.69
CA PRO A 40 3.19 -25.30 20.27
C PRO A 40 2.42 -26.02 19.16
N ALA A 41 1.14 -26.28 19.40
CA ALA A 41 0.31 -27.04 18.46
C ALA A 41 0.01 -26.27 17.17
N ALA A 42 0.07 -26.91 16.00
CA ALA A 42 -0.34 -26.27 14.74
C ALA A 42 -1.83 -25.93 14.73
N GLN A 43 -2.68 -26.94 14.98
CA GLN A 43 -4.11 -26.80 15.21
C GLN A 43 -4.54 -27.82 16.27
N SER A 44 -5.12 -27.36 17.38
CA SER A 44 -5.57 -28.28 18.44
C SER A 44 -6.85 -29.03 18.00
N PRO A 45 -6.91 -30.38 18.14
CA PRO A 45 -8.11 -31.16 17.81
C PRO A 45 -9.32 -30.80 18.70
N PHE A 46 -9.10 -30.17 19.85
CA PHE A 46 -10.14 -29.79 20.81
C PHE A 46 -10.58 -28.32 20.69
N LYS A 47 -10.06 -27.57 19.71
CA LYS A 47 -10.32 -26.12 19.53
C LYS A 47 -10.44 -25.73 18.05
N SER A 48 -11.18 -26.50 17.25
CA SER A 48 -11.31 -26.27 15.80
C SER A 48 -11.87 -24.89 15.44
N ASP A 49 -12.65 -24.26 16.32
CA ASP A 49 -13.46 -23.06 16.02
C ASP A 49 -12.94 -21.78 16.69
N GLN A 50 -11.81 -21.83 17.42
CA GLN A 50 -11.24 -20.65 18.08
C GLN A 50 -10.16 -19.98 17.22
N LYS A 51 -10.34 -18.69 16.89
CA LYS A 51 -9.26 -17.83 16.36
C LYS A 51 -8.11 -17.78 17.37
N SER A 52 -7.04 -18.51 17.09
CA SER A 52 -5.78 -18.53 17.84
C SER A 52 -4.81 -17.52 17.21
N SER A 53 -3.83 -17.02 17.99
CA SER A 53 -2.71 -16.25 17.40
C SER A 53 -1.97 -17.08 16.35
N SER A 54 -1.28 -16.40 15.43
CA SER A 54 -0.52 -17.07 14.36
C SER A 54 0.51 -18.06 14.92
N GLN A 55 0.88 -19.06 14.12
CA GLN A 55 1.88 -20.05 14.52
C GLN A 55 3.22 -19.40 14.92
N SER A 56 3.64 -18.36 14.18
CA SER A 56 4.87 -17.61 14.47
C SER A 56 4.82 -16.88 15.82
N VAL A 57 3.69 -16.22 16.15
CA VAL A 57 3.50 -15.54 17.43
C VAL A 57 3.49 -16.54 18.58
N ARG A 58 2.83 -17.69 18.42
CA ARG A 58 2.78 -18.72 19.47
C ARG A 58 4.14 -19.36 19.70
N ARG A 59 4.93 -19.56 18.64
CA ARG A 59 6.33 -19.99 18.75
C ARG A 59 7.15 -18.98 19.53
N GLU A 60 7.08 -17.69 19.17
CA GLU A 60 7.79 -16.60 19.85
C GLU A 60 7.42 -16.50 21.34
N LEU A 61 6.13 -16.58 21.67
CA LEU A 61 5.64 -16.58 23.05
C LEU A 61 6.23 -17.73 23.87
N VAL A 62 6.33 -18.93 23.29
CA VAL A 62 6.95 -20.10 23.95
C VAL A 62 8.46 -19.95 24.05
N GLU A 63 9.12 -19.51 22.98
CA GLU A 63 10.58 -19.30 22.92
C GLU A 63 11.03 -18.25 23.96
N SER A 64 10.20 -17.25 24.26
CA SER A 64 10.47 -16.26 25.32
C SER A 64 10.60 -16.86 26.73
N LEU A 65 10.16 -18.11 26.93
CA LEU A 65 10.26 -18.82 28.21
C LEU A 65 11.59 -19.55 28.39
N MET A 66 12.36 -19.79 27.32
CA MET A 66 13.58 -20.61 27.37
C MET A 66 14.61 -20.09 28.39
N PRO A 67 14.83 -18.77 28.54
CA PRO A 67 15.78 -18.25 29.55
C PRO A 67 15.38 -18.49 31.02
N LEU A 68 14.18 -19.02 31.29
CA LEU A 68 13.69 -19.21 32.66
C LEU A 68 14.23 -20.50 33.31
N ASP A 69 14.64 -21.49 32.52
CA ASP A 69 15.23 -22.75 32.98
C ASP A 69 16.05 -23.37 31.84
N ASP A 70 17.32 -23.68 32.09
CA ASP A 70 18.26 -24.23 31.08
C ASP A 70 17.81 -25.57 30.47
N ARG A 71 16.80 -26.23 31.07
CA ARG A 71 16.23 -27.49 30.58
C ARG A 71 15.11 -27.27 29.55
N PHE A 72 14.67 -26.04 29.30
CA PHE A 72 13.56 -25.77 28.37
C PHE A 72 14.03 -25.74 26.91
N GLU A 73 13.45 -26.66 26.13
CA GLU A 73 13.46 -26.78 24.65
C GLU A 73 12.19 -26.26 23.98
N VAL A 74 12.23 -25.41 22.94
CA VAL A 74 11.08 -25.23 22.03
C VAL A 74 11.21 -26.19 20.84
N SER A 75 10.12 -26.87 20.45
CA SER A 75 10.13 -27.77 19.29
C SER A 75 9.03 -27.41 18.29
N ASP A 76 9.44 -27.15 17.05
CA ASP A 76 8.56 -26.77 15.94
C ASP A 76 7.91 -27.98 15.25
N ILE A 77 8.10 -29.19 15.77
CA ILE A 77 7.70 -30.46 15.15
C ILE A 77 6.23 -30.52 14.72
N GLU A 78 5.33 -29.89 15.49
CA GLU A 78 3.91 -29.82 15.14
C GLU A 78 3.62 -28.69 14.14
N LEU A 79 4.32 -27.56 14.25
CA LEU A 79 4.18 -26.42 13.33
C LEU A 79 4.66 -26.78 11.92
N GLU A 80 5.79 -27.48 11.81
CA GLU A 80 6.36 -27.95 10.55
C GLU A 80 5.49 -29.03 9.89
N ARG A 81 4.93 -29.95 10.68
CA ARG A 81 4.02 -30.99 10.17
C ARG A 81 2.72 -30.38 9.62
N GLY A 82 2.23 -29.31 10.25
CA GLY A 82 0.97 -28.67 9.89
C GLY A 82 -0.27 -29.56 10.17
N GLY A 83 -1.45 -29.02 9.88
CA GLY A 83 -2.72 -29.70 10.13
C GLY A 83 -3.06 -29.90 11.62
N VAL A 84 -3.91 -30.89 11.91
CA VAL A 84 -4.37 -31.18 13.27
C VAL A 84 -3.25 -31.87 14.07
N SER A 85 -2.94 -31.30 15.24
CA SER A 85 -1.92 -31.79 16.17
C SER A 85 -2.43 -32.96 17.01
N TYR A 86 -2.23 -34.19 16.54
CA TYR A 86 -2.45 -35.39 17.35
C TYR A 86 -1.19 -35.79 18.13
N THR A 87 -1.33 -36.00 19.44
CA THR A 87 -0.21 -36.34 20.33
C THR A 87 0.50 -37.65 19.93
N VAL A 88 -0.24 -38.66 19.44
CA VAL A 88 0.37 -39.91 18.96
C VAL A 88 1.32 -39.68 17.80
N ASP A 89 0.98 -38.79 16.87
CA ASP A 89 1.81 -38.49 15.70
C ASP A 89 3.10 -37.76 16.17
N THR A 90 2.98 -36.85 17.14
CA THR A 90 4.12 -36.13 17.73
C THR A 90 5.09 -37.06 18.45
N ILE A 91 4.59 -37.95 19.32
CA ILE A 91 5.44 -38.90 20.05
C ILE A 91 6.09 -39.90 19.10
N THR A 92 5.38 -40.35 18.07
CA THR A 92 5.92 -41.28 17.06
C THR A 92 7.11 -40.66 16.34
N THR A 93 6.99 -39.40 15.91
CA THR A 93 8.10 -38.68 15.28
C THR A 93 9.27 -38.48 16.25
N LEU A 94 9.01 -38.05 17.49
CA LEU A 94 10.06 -37.87 18.50
C LEU A 94 10.83 -39.17 18.81
N ARG A 95 10.15 -40.32 18.93
CA ARG A 95 10.81 -41.61 19.16
C ARG A 95 11.66 -42.08 17.99
N ARG A 96 11.25 -41.74 16.77
CA ARG A 96 12.04 -42.03 15.56
C ARG A 96 13.31 -41.16 15.54
N ASP A 97 13.18 -39.88 15.87
CA ASP A 97 14.25 -38.91 15.73
C ASP A 97 15.23 -38.92 16.92
N LEU A 98 14.77 -39.37 18.10
CA LEU A 98 15.56 -39.48 19.33
C LEU A 98 15.48 -40.91 19.91
N PRO A 99 16.18 -41.89 19.30
CA PRO A 99 16.22 -43.26 19.81
C PRO A 99 16.96 -43.34 21.14
N GLY A 100 16.44 -44.14 22.09
CA GLY A 100 17.08 -44.31 23.40
C GLY A 100 16.74 -43.23 24.44
N VAL A 101 15.69 -42.44 24.21
CA VAL A 101 15.13 -41.47 25.16
C VAL A 101 13.92 -42.06 25.88
N ASP A 102 13.80 -41.80 27.18
CA ASP A 102 12.61 -42.07 27.98
C ASP A 102 11.73 -40.82 28.04
N PHE A 103 10.56 -40.87 27.40
CA PHE A 103 9.68 -39.72 27.24
C PHE A 103 8.59 -39.67 28.31
N PHE A 104 8.35 -38.47 28.84
CA PHE A 104 7.33 -38.19 29.84
C PHE A 104 6.32 -37.19 29.30
N LEU A 105 5.04 -37.56 29.18
CA LEU A 105 4.01 -36.65 28.67
C LEU A 105 3.32 -35.91 29.83
N LEU A 106 3.42 -34.58 29.84
CA LEU A 106 2.80 -33.73 30.86
C LEU A 106 1.36 -33.41 30.47
N LEU A 107 0.39 -33.76 31.33
CA LEU A 107 -1.04 -33.61 31.09
C LEU A 107 -1.75 -33.00 32.29
N GLY A 108 -2.68 -32.08 32.06
CA GLY A 108 -3.61 -31.62 33.09
C GLY A 108 -4.62 -32.71 33.46
N GLU A 109 -5.15 -32.70 34.69
CA GLU A 109 -6.19 -33.64 35.13
C GLU A 109 -7.45 -33.61 34.26
N ASP A 110 -7.80 -32.44 33.72
CA ASP A 110 -8.87 -32.23 32.75
C ASP A 110 -8.64 -33.00 31.44
N SER A 111 -7.43 -32.91 30.90
CA SER A 111 -7.03 -33.62 29.68
C SER A 111 -6.90 -35.12 29.92
N PHE A 112 -6.40 -35.51 31.10
CA PHE A 112 -6.29 -36.91 31.48
C PHE A 112 -7.66 -37.57 31.64
N ALA A 113 -8.67 -36.87 32.17
CA ALA A 113 -10.03 -37.41 32.29
C ALA A 113 -10.61 -37.86 30.93
N GLY A 114 -10.34 -37.10 29.86
CA GLY A 114 -10.73 -37.42 28.48
C GLY A 114 -9.72 -38.23 27.68
N PHE A 115 -8.64 -38.74 28.31
CA PHE A 115 -7.53 -39.39 27.59
C PHE A 115 -7.95 -40.63 26.79
N ARG A 116 -9.05 -41.30 27.19
CA ARG A 116 -9.59 -42.47 26.47
C ARG A 116 -10.12 -42.14 25.07
N ASP A 117 -10.46 -40.88 24.85
CA ASP A 117 -11.07 -40.39 23.60
C ASP A 117 -10.01 -39.76 22.67
N TRP A 118 -8.74 -39.78 23.06
CA TRP A 118 -7.64 -39.31 22.22
C TRP A 118 -7.40 -40.27 21.05
N LYS A 119 -6.72 -39.81 20.00
CA LYS A 119 -6.30 -40.69 18.90
C LYS A 119 -5.23 -41.66 19.39
N ASP A 120 -5.52 -42.95 19.31
CA ASP A 120 -4.63 -44.07 19.66
C ASP A 120 -4.01 -44.01 21.08
N PRO A 121 -4.82 -43.93 22.15
CA PRO A 121 -4.32 -43.69 23.52
C PRO A 121 -3.52 -44.86 24.08
N GLU A 122 -3.79 -46.09 23.64
CA GLU A 122 -2.99 -47.28 23.95
C GLU A 122 -1.57 -47.16 23.37
N ILE A 123 -1.44 -46.63 22.15
CA ILE A 123 -0.13 -46.43 21.53
C ILE A 123 0.61 -45.35 22.32
N ILE A 124 -0.03 -44.22 22.62
CA ILE A 124 0.55 -43.15 23.45
C ILE A 124 1.04 -43.72 24.79
N SER A 125 0.18 -44.40 25.55
CA SER A 125 0.54 -44.93 26.87
C SER A 125 1.63 -46.01 26.84
N SER A 126 1.89 -46.64 25.70
CA SER A 126 3.01 -47.57 25.53
C SER A 126 4.33 -46.87 25.20
N MET A 127 4.28 -45.62 24.75
CA MET A 127 5.43 -44.84 24.30
C MET A 127 5.95 -43.83 25.32
N VAL A 128 5.10 -43.40 26.26
CA VAL A 128 5.44 -42.38 27.25
C VAL A 128 5.00 -42.74 28.66
N SER A 129 5.72 -42.21 29.65
CA SER A 129 5.27 -42.13 31.03
C SER A 129 4.35 -40.92 31.21
N LEU A 130 3.10 -41.12 31.63
CA LEU A 130 2.18 -40.00 31.85
C LEU A 130 2.47 -39.30 33.18
N ILE A 131 2.65 -37.98 33.15
CA ILE A 131 2.71 -37.10 34.33
C ILE A 131 1.44 -36.25 34.35
N VAL A 132 0.60 -36.44 35.37
CA VAL A 132 -0.69 -35.75 35.49
C VAL A 132 -0.63 -34.70 36.59
N TYR A 133 -0.96 -33.45 36.26
CA TYR A 133 -0.95 -32.34 37.21
C TYR A 133 -2.36 -31.75 37.45
N PRO A 134 -2.67 -31.30 38.69
CA PRO A 134 -3.97 -30.75 39.02
C PRO A 134 -4.23 -29.45 38.28
N ARG A 135 -5.44 -29.30 37.76
CA ARG A 135 -5.93 -28.08 37.10
C ARG A 135 -7.28 -27.69 37.67
N ARG A 136 -7.48 -26.40 37.97
CA ARG A 136 -8.79 -25.85 38.33
C ARG A 136 -9.37 -25.18 37.08
N THR A 137 -10.61 -25.52 36.75
CA THR A 137 -11.39 -24.84 35.71
C THR A 137 -12.59 -24.20 36.40
N HIS A 138 -12.72 -22.86 36.30
CA HIS A 138 -13.88 -22.08 36.73
C HIS A 138 -14.26 -22.14 38.23
N GLY A 139 -13.29 -22.27 39.15
CA GLY A 139 -13.57 -22.17 40.59
C GLY A 139 -14.42 -23.31 41.19
N ILE A 140 -14.81 -24.30 40.39
CA ILE A 140 -15.51 -25.51 40.85
C ILE A 140 -14.42 -26.60 41.02
N PRO A 141 -14.22 -27.16 42.23
CA PRO A 141 -13.47 -28.40 42.35
C PRO A 141 -14.15 -29.40 41.43
N ILE A 142 -13.42 -30.12 40.57
CA ILE A 142 -14.01 -31.26 39.84
C ILE A 142 -14.52 -32.21 40.93
N GLY A 143 -15.80 -32.09 41.25
CA GLY A 143 -16.51 -32.96 42.14
C GLY A 143 -16.38 -34.34 41.54
N HIS A 144 -16.03 -35.31 42.39
CA HIS A 144 -15.97 -36.72 42.06
C HIS A 144 -17.13 -37.14 41.13
N ALA A 145 -16.89 -37.16 39.81
CA ALA A 145 -17.86 -37.62 38.84
C ALA A 145 -17.17 -38.14 37.58
N LYS A 146 -16.93 -39.45 37.63
CA LYS A 146 -16.95 -40.45 36.55
C LYS A 146 -15.70 -40.56 35.65
N SER A 147 -15.01 -41.68 35.92
CA SER A 147 -13.88 -42.31 35.24
C SER A 147 -12.55 -41.55 35.21
N SER A 148 -11.73 -41.76 36.24
CA SER A 148 -10.28 -41.89 35.98
C SER A 148 -10.12 -42.91 34.86
N PRO A 149 -9.25 -42.71 33.86
CA PRO A 149 -8.97 -43.67 32.79
C PRO A 149 -8.32 -44.96 33.27
N GLY A 150 -8.78 -45.58 34.37
CA GLY A 150 -8.07 -46.49 35.30
C GLY A 150 -7.32 -47.69 34.70
N ARG A 151 -7.38 -47.89 33.39
CA ARG A 151 -6.50 -48.74 32.58
C ARG A 151 -5.13 -48.12 32.26
N PHE A 152 -5.00 -46.78 32.24
CA PHE A 152 -3.75 -46.09 31.87
C PHE A 152 -2.98 -45.63 33.13
N PRO A 153 -1.75 -46.16 33.36
CA PRO A 153 -0.95 -45.76 34.51
C PRO A 153 -0.44 -44.33 34.35
N ALA A 154 -0.54 -43.52 35.42
CA ALA A 154 -0.11 -42.14 35.40
C ALA A 154 0.49 -41.71 36.75
N ASN A 155 1.58 -40.95 36.68
CA ASN A 155 2.24 -40.35 37.83
C ASN A 155 1.55 -39.01 38.17
N ARG A 156 0.81 -38.97 39.28
CA ARG A 156 0.11 -37.74 39.70
C ARG A 156 1.03 -36.81 40.48
N MET A 157 1.29 -35.64 39.93
CA MET A 157 2.14 -34.62 40.52
C MET A 157 1.37 -33.80 41.57
N LYS A 158 1.82 -33.84 42.82
CA LYS A 158 1.26 -33.02 43.91
C LYS A 158 1.85 -31.61 43.89
N ILE A 159 1.25 -30.71 43.12
CA ILE A 159 1.60 -29.28 43.08
C ILE A 159 0.39 -28.43 43.49
N LYS A 160 0.62 -27.30 44.16
CA LYS A 160 -0.45 -26.34 44.45
C LYS A 160 -0.91 -25.73 43.12
N ALA A 161 -2.14 -26.04 42.70
CA ALA A 161 -2.71 -25.54 41.46
C ALA A 161 -2.61 -24.00 41.39
N VAL A 162 -2.09 -23.50 40.28
CA VAL A 162 -2.08 -22.07 39.95
C VAL A 162 -3.31 -21.83 39.09
N ASP A 163 -4.26 -21.08 39.63
CA ASP A 163 -5.56 -20.80 38.98
C ASP A 163 -5.39 -19.69 37.94
N ILE A 164 -4.79 -20.04 36.81
CA ILE A 164 -4.56 -19.16 35.66
C ILE A 164 -4.92 -19.95 34.40
N SER A 165 -5.69 -19.33 33.51
CA SER A 165 -5.96 -19.89 32.19
C SER A 165 -5.60 -18.88 31.09
N SER A 166 -5.12 -19.38 29.94
CA SER A 166 -4.88 -18.53 28.77
C SER A 166 -6.13 -17.78 28.33
N SER A 167 -7.32 -18.40 28.43
CA SER A 167 -8.59 -17.75 28.08
C SER A 167 -8.92 -16.56 28.98
N GLU A 168 -8.65 -16.68 30.28
CA GLU A 168 -8.82 -15.57 31.23
C GLU A 168 -7.82 -14.44 30.97
N ILE A 169 -6.57 -14.77 30.61
CA ILE A 169 -5.58 -13.76 30.21
C ILE A 169 -6.08 -13.00 28.98
N ARG A 170 -6.53 -13.71 27.94
CA ARG A 170 -7.11 -13.09 26.75
C ARG A 170 -8.32 -12.22 27.11
N GLU A 171 -9.21 -12.67 28.00
CA GLU A 171 -10.36 -11.88 28.48
C GLU A 171 -9.94 -10.60 29.22
N LYS A 172 -8.95 -10.69 30.11
CA LYS A 172 -8.44 -9.53 30.84
C LYS A 172 -7.77 -8.53 29.92
N VAL A 173 -6.95 -9.01 28.98
CA VAL A 173 -6.34 -8.16 27.95
C VAL A 173 -7.43 -7.47 27.11
N ARG A 174 -8.46 -8.21 26.66
CA ARG A 174 -9.62 -7.64 25.95
C ARG A 174 -10.34 -6.54 26.72
N ARG A 175 -10.43 -6.67 28.05
CA ARG A 175 -11.15 -5.74 28.93
C ARG A 175 -10.26 -4.66 29.55
N GLY A 176 -8.99 -4.57 29.14
CA GLY A 176 -8.02 -3.63 29.74
C GLY A 176 -7.76 -3.88 31.24
N LEU A 177 -7.99 -5.10 31.73
CA LEU A 177 -7.80 -5.46 33.12
C LEU A 177 -6.35 -5.93 33.37
N PRO A 178 -5.78 -5.71 34.57
CA PRO A 178 -4.41 -6.15 34.89
C PRO A 178 -4.22 -7.66 34.67
N PHE A 179 -3.23 -8.03 33.85
CA PHE A 179 -2.91 -9.42 33.52
C PHE A 179 -1.42 -9.78 33.71
N HIS A 180 -0.51 -8.79 33.82
CA HIS A 180 0.94 -8.99 33.90
C HIS A 180 1.37 -9.98 34.98
N HIS A 181 0.67 -10.01 36.12
CA HIS A 181 0.93 -10.95 37.22
C HIS A 181 0.64 -12.42 36.87
N MET A 182 -0.07 -12.69 35.77
CA MET A 182 -0.48 -14.02 35.35
C MET A 182 0.53 -14.68 34.38
N VAL A 183 1.37 -13.87 33.73
CA VAL A 183 2.37 -14.29 32.75
C VAL A 183 3.79 -13.95 33.22
N THR A 184 4.81 -14.31 32.43
CA THR A 184 6.19 -13.88 32.66
C THR A 184 6.38 -12.49 32.05
N GLU A 185 7.43 -11.77 32.47
CA GLU A 185 7.71 -10.42 31.96
C GLU A 185 7.91 -10.42 30.43
N SER A 186 8.69 -11.36 29.90
CA SER A 186 8.88 -11.52 28.45
C SER A 186 7.58 -11.79 27.69
N VAL A 187 6.68 -12.59 28.26
CA VAL A 187 5.37 -12.85 27.64
C VAL A 187 4.47 -11.62 27.72
N ALA A 188 4.48 -10.90 28.84
CA ALA A 188 3.73 -9.65 28.97
C ALA A 188 4.21 -8.62 27.95
N ALA A 189 5.53 -8.44 27.82
CA ALA A 189 6.14 -7.55 26.83
C ALA A 189 5.68 -7.90 25.41
N ILE A 190 5.73 -9.17 25.00
CA ILE A 190 5.24 -9.59 23.68
C ILE A 190 3.74 -9.30 23.50
N ILE A 191 2.92 -9.53 24.53
CA ILE A 191 1.48 -9.24 24.48
C ILE A 191 1.23 -7.75 24.32
N ASP A 192 1.93 -6.91 25.07
CA ASP A 192 1.79 -5.45 25.04
C ASP A 192 2.33 -4.89 23.71
N ASP A 193 3.56 -5.26 23.32
CA ASP A 193 4.26 -4.78 22.11
C ASP A 193 3.51 -5.14 20.83
N ARG A 194 2.93 -6.35 20.76
CA ARG A 194 2.15 -6.80 19.60
C ARG A 194 0.64 -6.57 19.76
N ARG A 195 0.20 -5.96 20.86
CA ARG A 195 -1.23 -5.77 21.21
C ARG A 195 -2.05 -7.05 21.04
N LEU A 196 -1.49 -8.18 21.46
CA LEU A 196 -2.15 -9.48 21.30
C LEU A 196 -3.43 -9.52 22.11
N TYR A 197 -4.43 -10.24 21.59
CA TYR A 197 -5.72 -10.46 22.26
C TYR A 197 -6.54 -9.22 22.55
N VAL A 198 -6.13 -8.02 22.15
CA VAL A 198 -7.02 -6.87 22.15
C VAL A 198 -8.08 -7.16 21.09
N THR A 199 -9.31 -7.43 21.50
CA THR A 199 -10.44 -7.23 20.59
C THR A 199 -10.48 -5.73 20.37
N PRO A 200 -10.49 -5.26 19.11
CA PRO A 200 -11.01 -3.93 18.87
C PRO A 200 -12.38 -3.93 19.54
N ASP A 201 -12.59 -3.02 20.48
CA ASP A 201 -13.95 -2.54 20.68
C ASP A 201 -14.53 -2.24 19.29
N ALA A 202 -15.83 -2.41 19.13
CA ALA A 202 -16.56 -2.08 17.91
C ALA A 202 -16.55 -0.55 17.67
N GLY A 203 -15.35 0.02 17.47
CA GLY A 203 -15.05 1.43 17.35
C GLY A 203 -13.66 1.76 17.93
N ILE A 204 -12.87 2.55 17.20
CA ILE A 204 -11.78 3.32 17.81
C ILE A 204 -12.45 4.45 18.62
N SER A 205 -12.05 4.67 19.88
CA SER A 205 -12.52 5.80 20.68
C SER A 205 -12.08 7.12 20.05
N ARG A 206 -13.04 8.02 19.81
CA ARG A 206 -12.76 9.36 19.25
C ARG A 206 -11.89 10.19 20.20
N PRO A 207 -11.06 11.10 19.67
CA PRO A 207 -10.34 12.05 20.51
C PRO A 207 -11.32 12.94 21.28
N GLU A 208 -11.17 12.99 22.61
CA GLU A 208 -11.98 13.84 23.48
C GLU A 208 -11.38 15.25 23.61
N SER A 209 -10.04 15.36 23.65
CA SER A 209 -9.39 16.65 23.83
C SER A 209 -9.49 17.50 22.56
N LEU A 210 -9.64 18.82 22.72
CA LEU A 210 -9.65 19.75 21.59
C LEU A 210 -8.35 19.67 20.79
N ARG A 211 -7.19 19.59 21.46
CA ARG A 211 -5.89 19.46 20.78
C ARG A 211 -5.82 18.20 19.92
N ASP A 212 -6.30 17.07 20.42
CA ASP A 212 -6.29 15.83 19.63
C ASP A 212 -7.25 15.92 18.45
N ARG A 213 -8.46 16.47 18.65
CA ARG A 213 -9.42 16.72 17.56
C ARG A 213 -8.83 17.60 16.47
N VAL A 214 -8.20 18.73 16.82
CA VAL A 214 -7.52 19.62 15.86
C VAL A 214 -6.34 18.90 15.18
N SER A 215 -5.55 18.14 15.94
CA SER A 215 -4.41 17.38 15.39
C SER A 215 -4.85 16.37 14.33
N GLN A 216 -6.04 15.77 14.47
CA GLN A 216 -6.58 14.84 13.48
C GLN A 216 -6.82 15.46 12.11
N LEU A 217 -6.95 16.79 12.01
CA LEU A 217 -7.20 17.49 10.74
C LEU A 217 -5.91 17.69 9.92
N VAL A 218 -4.74 17.46 10.50
CA VAL A 218 -3.44 17.75 9.88
C VAL A 218 -2.78 16.46 9.44
N PHE A 219 -2.40 16.40 8.16
CA PHE A 219 -1.70 15.27 7.53
C PHE A 219 -0.33 15.73 7.03
N PRO A 220 0.73 15.60 7.85
CA PRO A 220 2.08 15.97 7.44
C PRO A 220 2.63 15.03 6.36
N ARG A 221 3.68 15.49 5.68
CA ARG A 221 4.45 14.68 4.73
C ARG A 221 5.55 13.89 5.44
N ILE A 222 5.77 12.66 4.97
CA ILE A 222 6.99 11.88 5.19
C ILE A 222 7.65 11.56 3.84
N GLY A 223 8.95 11.84 3.75
CA GLY A 223 9.75 11.68 2.54
C GLY A 223 9.54 12.80 1.51
N SER A 224 10.50 12.97 0.62
CA SER A 224 10.51 13.98 -0.44
C SER A 224 11.49 13.59 -1.55
N TYR A 225 11.09 13.77 -2.81
CA TYR A 225 11.99 13.74 -3.97
C TYR A 225 12.59 15.11 -4.30
N LEU A 226 12.06 16.18 -3.68
CA LEU A 226 12.55 17.53 -3.85
C LEU A 226 13.76 17.76 -2.95
N ASN A 227 14.71 18.59 -3.39
CA ASN A 227 15.91 18.92 -2.64
C ASN A 227 15.59 19.70 -1.34
N PRO A 228 16.10 19.29 -0.17
CA PRO A 228 16.88 18.08 0.07
C PRO A 228 16.01 16.81 -0.01
N GLU A 229 16.47 15.83 -0.79
CA GLU A 229 15.80 14.53 -0.88
C GLU A 229 15.77 13.88 0.50
N ARG A 230 14.61 13.34 0.88
CA ARG A 230 14.41 12.61 2.15
C ARG A 230 13.62 11.34 1.91
N SER A 231 14.00 10.25 2.56
CA SER A 231 13.21 9.02 2.51
C SER A 231 12.06 9.07 3.52
N ALA A 232 10.98 8.35 3.24
CA ALA A 232 9.88 8.18 4.21
C ALA A 232 10.38 7.62 5.55
N ASP A 233 11.38 6.74 5.53
CA ASP A 233 11.93 6.08 6.72
C ASP A 233 12.68 7.06 7.65
N ALA A 234 13.39 8.03 7.08
CA ALA A 234 14.07 9.07 7.83
C ALA A 234 13.05 9.95 8.55
N ASP A 235 12.06 10.47 7.83
CA ASP A 235 11.05 11.38 8.38
C ASP A 235 10.12 10.67 9.37
N ALA A 236 9.78 9.41 9.12
CA ALA A 236 9.00 8.62 10.07
C ALA A 236 9.68 8.55 11.44
N THR A 237 11.01 8.58 11.51
CA THR A 237 11.71 8.61 12.80
C THR A 237 11.55 9.96 13.50
N ASP A 238 11.64 11.07 12.75
CA ASP A 238 11.47 12.43 13.29
C ASP A 238 10.06 12.66 13.86
N TYR A 239 9.03 12.03 13.27
CA TYR A 239 7.65 12.18 13.72
C TYR A 239 7.27 11.32 14.93
N ILE A 240 8.01 10.26 15.28
CA ILE A 240 7.67 9.39 16.42
C ILE A 240 7.54 10.19 17.72
N ASP A 241 8.49 11.09 17.99
CA ASP A 241 8.48 11.90 19.21
C ASP A 241 7.37 12.96 19.20
N LEU A 242 7.01 13.46 18.01
CA LEU A 242 5.93 14.43 17.85
C LEU A 242 4.54 13.81 18.08
N LEU A 243 4.36 12.51 17.79
CA LEU A 243 3.07 11.83 17.92
C LEU A 243 2.57 11.71 19.37
N ASP A 244 3.47 11.80 20.35
CA ASP A 244 3.08 11.88 21.77
C ASP A 244 2.30 13.18 22.04
N GLN A 245 2.80 14.30 21.52
CA GLN A 245 2.22 15.64 21.75
C GLN A 245 1.08 15.97 20.78
N TYR A 246 1.18 15.52 19.53
CA TYR A 246 0.26 15.85 18.45
C TYR A 246 -0.31 14.57 17.85
N ALA A 247 -1.57 14.30 18.16
CA ALA A 247 -2.29 13.16 17.62
C ALA A 247 -2.67 13.42 16.15
N PHE A 248 -1.71 13.41 15.23
CA PHE A 248 -1.97 13.63 13.80
C PHE A 248 -2.99 12.63 13.25
N GLY A 249 -3.76 13.05 12.25
CA GLY A 249 -4.78 12.20 11.65
C GLY A 249 -4.21 11.10 10.76
N GLY A 250 -3.07 11.38 10.16
CA GLY A 250 -2.42 10.57 9.15
C GLY A 250 -1.19 11.24 8.56
N PHE A 251 -0.63 10.64 7.51
CA PHE A 251 0.52 11.15 6.78
C PHE A 251 0.36 10.95 5.27
N VAL A 252 0.94 11.84 4.48
CA VAL A 252 1.20 11.58 3.05
C VAL A 252 2.62 11.08 2.85
N LEU A 253 2.76 10.01 2.08
CA LEU A 253 4.00 9.29 1.88
C LEU A 253 4.60 9.54 0.50
N PHE A 254 5.88 9.93 0.50
CA PHE A 254 6.74 9.99 -0.68
C PHE A 254 8.06 9.24 -0.41
N ASN A 255 8.76 8.84 -1.47
CA ASN A 255 10.12 8.31 -1.40
C ASN A 255 10.32 7.17 -0.36
N GLY A 256 9.45 6.17 -0.45
CA GLY A 256 9.52 4.95 0.35
C GLY A 256 10.12 3.75 -0.41
N SER A 257 10.18 2.61 0.28
CA SER A 257 10.66 1.34 -0.22
C SER A 257 9.90 0.18 0.40
N THR A 258 9.54 -0.80 -0.42
CA THR A 258 8.89 -2.05 0.04
C THR A 258 9.66 -2.80 1.12
N ARG A 259 10.97 -2.56 1.25
CA ARG A 259 11.83 -3.23 2.23
C ARG A 259 11.79 -2.61 3.63
N THR A 260 11.68 -1.28 3.72
CA THR A 260 11.88 -0.53 4.98
C THR A 260 10.61 0.15 5.44
N THR A 261 9.88 0.76 4.50
CA THR A 261 8.72 1.59 4.79
C THR A 261 7.62 0.88 5.57
N PRO A 262 7.23 -0.39 5.29
CA PRO A 262 6.21 -1.07 6.10
C PRO A 262 6.57 -1.15 7.60
N ASN A 263 7.86 -1.30 7.93
CA ASN A 263 8.32 -1.31 9.33
C ASN A 263 8.29 0.11 9.94
N SER A 264 8.66 1.14 9.17
CA SER A 264 8.59 2.54 9.61
C SER A 264 7.14 2.98 9.85
N LEU A 265 6.20 2.61 8.97
CA LEU A 265 4.78 2.86 9.17
C LEU A 265 4.24 2.13 10.41
N ARG A 266 4.67 0.89 10.66
CA ARG A 266 4.30 0.16 11.89
C ARG A 266 4.81 0.87 13.15
N ARG A 267 6.03 1.42 13.12
CA ARG A 267 6.57 2.21 14.23
C ARG A 267 5.75 3.47 14.48
N LEU A 268 5.35 4.19 13.43
CA LEU A 268 4.44 5.34 13.54
C LEU A 268 3.09 4.93 14.14
N GLN A 269 2.50 3.83 13.68
CA GLN A 269 1.23 3.31 14.19
C GLN A 269 1.30 2.90 15.66
N ASN A 270 2.44 2.36 16.10
CA ASN A 270 2.67 1.99 17.50
C ASN A 270 2.86 3.23 18.40
N ALA A 271 3.49 4.29 17.89
CA ALA A 271 3.66 5.55 18.60
C ALA A 271 2.37 6.37 18.65
N ALA A 272 1.48 6.21 17.68
CA ALA A 272 0.27 7.00 17.57
C ALA A 272 -0.80 6.61 18.61
N ARG A 273 -1.40 7.63 19.24
CA ARG A 273 -2.53 7.47 20.17
C ARG A 273 -3.80 6.98 19.48
N PHE A 274 -3.99 7.35 18.21
CA PHE A 274 -5.09 6.88 17.36
C PHE A 274 -4.53 6.35 16.04
N PRO A 275 -5.19 5.38 15.38
CA PRO A 275 -4.70 4.83 14.13
C PRO A 275 -4.48 5.90 13.06
N LEU A 276 -3.32 5.91 12.42
CA LEU A 276 -2.95 6.87 11.39
C LEU A 276 -3.49 6.43 10.03
N LEU A 277 -4.06 7.36 9.27
CA LEU A 277 -4.36 7.15 7.85
C LEU A 277 -3.11 7.48 7.02
N ILE A 278 -2.55 6.48 6.36
CA ILE A 278 -1.41 6.67 5.45
C ILE A 278 -1.93 6.81 4.03
N ALA A 279 -1.60 7.94 3.40
CA ALA A 279 -2.00 8.27 2.04
C ALA A 279 -0.78 8.36 1.11
N ALA A 280 -0.97 8.12 -0.18
CA ALA A 280 0.08 8.23 -1.18
C ALA A 280 -0.48 8.58 -2.57
N ASP A 281 0.30 9.31 -3.38
CA ASP A 281 0.02 9.49 -4.80
C ASP A 281 0.32 8.21 -5.58
N MET A 282 -0.73 7.47 -5.93
CA MET A 282 -0.66 6.19 -6.64
C MET A 282 -1.39 6.23 -7.98
N GLU A 283 -1.10 7.24 -8.80
CA GLU A 283 -1.69 7.39 -10.14
C GLU A 283 -1.18 6.32 -11.12
N ARG A 284 0.04 5.83 -10.89
CA ARG A 284 0.68 4.77 -11.68
C ARG A 284 1.10 3.55 -10.83
N GLY A 285 0.30 3.25 -9.80
CA GLY A 285 0.52 2.13 -8.88
C GLY A 285 1.39 2.47 -7.67
N VAL A 286 1.49 1.50 -6.74
CA VAL A 286 2.22 1.65 -5.47
C VAL A 286 3.69 1.94 -5.69
N GLY A 287 4.25 1.42 -6.78
CA GLY A 287 5.63 1.67 -7.20
C GLY A 287 5.97 3.15 -7.31
N GLN A 288 4.98 4.01 -7.61
CA GLN A 288 5.14 5.47 -7.68
C GLN A 288 5.79 6.07 -6.43
N GLN A 289 5.46 5.55 -5.24
CA GLN A 289 6.01 6.03 -3.98
C GLN A 289 6.85 4.99 -3.25
N LEU A 290 6.70 3.69 -3.53
CA LEU A 290 7.45 2.63 -2.88
C LEU A 290 8.33 1.89 -3.88
N LYS A 291 9.64 2.13 -3.80
CA LYS A 291 10.62 1.39 -4.60
C LYS A 291 10.46 -0.13 -4.40
N GLY A 292 10.36 -0.85 -5.51
CA GLY A 292 10.19 -2.30 -5.55
C GLY A 292 8.74 -2.80 -5.55
N ALA A 293 7.75 -1.92 -5.48
CA ALA A 293 6.35 -2.26 -5.71
C ALA A 293 5.98 -2.16 -7.21
N SER A 294 4.77 -2.59 -7.57
CA SER A 294 4.32 -2.64 -8.95
C SER A 294 4.03 -1.25 -9.51
N VAL A 295 4.47 -1.01 -10.74
CA VAL A 295 4.17 0.21 -11.53
C VAL A 295 3.24 -0.17 -12.67
N PHE A 296 2.28 0.71 -12.98
CA PHE A 296 1.32 0.54 -14.07
C PHE A 296 1.47 1.67 -15.10
N PRO A 297 0.98 1.47 -16.34
CA PRO A 297 0.87 2.56 -17.30
C PRO A 297 0.07 3.74 -16.75
N HIS A 298 0.33 4.94 -17.27
CA HIS A 298 -0.47 6.13 -16.93
C HIS A 298 -1.91 5.97 -17.40
N ALA A 299 -2.85 6.67 -16.76
CA ALA A 299 -4.29 6.56 -17.01
C ALA A 299 -4.66 6.71 -18.50
N MET A 300 -4.02 7.63 -19.22
CA MET A 300 -4.26 7.87 -20.64
C MET A 300 -3.93 6.64 -21.50
N ALA A 301 -2.99 5.78 -21.10
CA ALA A 301 -2.69 4.56 -21.86
C ALA A 301 -3.90 3.63 -21.95
N PHE A 302 -4.73 3.58 -20.91
CA PHE A 302 -5.93 2.74 -20.89
C PHE A 302 -6.99 3.18 -21.91
N ILE A 303 -7.02 4.46 -22.33
CA ILE A 303 -8.01 4.94 -23.30
C ILE A 303 -7.87 4.26 -24.66
N THR A 304 -6.67 3.80 -25.01
CA THR A 304 -6.41 3.10 -26.27
C THR A 304 -7.05 1.71 -26.31
N LEU A 305 -7.36 1.14 -25.14
CA LEU A 305 -7.96 -0.18 -25.06
C LEU A 305 -9.40 -0.15 -25.59
N PRO A 306 -9.88 -1.27 -26.17
CA PRO A 306 -11.23 -1.35 -26.72
C PRO A 306 -12.31 -1.01 -25.67
N ALA A 307 -13.29 -0.22 -26.07
CA ALA A 307 -14.49 0.01 -25.28
C ALA A 307 -15.32 -1.28 -25.15
N GLU A 308 -16.17 -1.36 -24.13
CA GLU A 308 -17.09 -2.49 -24.00
C GLU A 308 -18.07 -2.54 -25.17
N ARG A 309 -18.40 -3.76 -25.62
CA ARG A 309 -19.53 -3.98 -26.52
C ARG A 309 -20.80 -4.04 -25.66
N SER A 310 -21.84 -3.30 -26.04
CA SER A 310 -23.13 -3.24 -25.31
C SER A 310 -23.81 -4.61 -25.16
N ASP A 311 -23.52 -5.54 -26.06
CA ASP A 311 -24.30 -6.78 -26.24
C ASP A 311 -23.52 -8.06 -25.84
N SER A 312 -22.40 -7.93 -25.12
CA SER A 312 -21.57 -9.08 -24.72
C SER A 312 -21.37 -9.13 -23.20
N PRO A 313 -21.34 -10.32 -22.56
CA PRO A 313 -20.89 -10.44 -21.18
C PRO A 313 -19.50 -9.82 -21.01
N ILE A 314 -19.21 -9.31 -19.78
CA ILE A 314 -18.00 -8.57 -19.41
C ILE A 314 -16.78 -9.16 -20.13
N ASP A 315 -16.34 -8.46 -21.17
CA ASP A 315 -15.13 -8.83 -21.88
C ASP A 315 -13.94 -8.55 -20.96
N SER A 316 -13.25 -9.61 -20.53
CA SER A 316 -12.07 -9.51 -19.67
C SER A 316 -10.96 -8.60 -20.24
N GLY A 317 -11.01 -8.30 -21.55
CA GLY A 317 -10.15 -7.37 -22.25
C GLY A 317 -10.70 -5.94 -22.39
N SER A 318 -11.90 -5.63 -21.91
CA SER A 318 -12.45 -4.27 -22.07
C SER A 318 -11.64 -3.23 -21.29
N ARG A 319 -11.76 -1.96 -21.71
CA ARG A 319 -11.13 -0.82 -21.03
C ARG A 319 -11.50 -0.75 -19.54
N ARG A 320 -12.79 -0.70 -19.20
CA ARG A 320 -13.23 -0.56 -17.80
C ARG A 320 -12.81 -1.75 -16.95
N GLU A 321 -12.93 -2.97 -17.47
CA GLU A 321 -12.53 -4.16 -16.71
C GLU A 321 -11.01 -4.21 -16.50
N THR A 322 -10.23 -3.79 -17.50
CA THR A 322 -8.76 -3.68 -17.37
C THR A 322 -8.38 -2.64 -16.31
N ILE A 323 -9.03 -1.46 -16.28
CA ILE A 323 -8.82 -0.43 -15.26
C ILE A 323 -9.19 -0.95 -13.87
N ARG A 324 -10.37 -1.57 -13.73
CA ARG A 324 -10.87 -2.12 -12.46
C ARG A 324 -9.91 -3.18 -11.88
N ARG A 325 -9.42 -4.09 -12.72
CA ARG A 325 -8.44 -5.12 -12.33
C ARG A 325 -7.10 -4.51 -11.92
N ALA A 326 -6.59 -3.54 -12.68
CA ALA A 326 -5.36 -2.84 -12.33
C ALA A 326 -5.49 -2.13 -10.98
N ALA A 327 -6.60 -1.41 -10.76
CA ALA A 327 -6.87 -0.70 -9.51
C ALA A 327 -7.03 -1.65 -8.30
N SER A 328 -7.68 -2.81 -8.47
CA SER A 328 -7.74 -3.85 -7.42
C SER A 328 -6.34 -4.38 -7.07
N MET A 329 -5.48 -4.68 -8.05
CA MET A 329 -4.10 -5.11 -7.78
C MET A 329 -3.30 -4.04 -7.04
N GLN A 330 -3.41 -2.78 -7.46
CA GLN A 330 -2.76 -1.65 -6.79
C GLN A 330 -3.27 -1.46 -5.36
N ALA A 331 -4.57 -1.60 -5.14
CA ALA A 331 -5.19 -1.47 -3.83
C ALA A 331 -4.75 -2.55 -2.85
N ARG A 332 -4.71 -3.81 -3.30
CA ARG A 332 -4.21 -4.91 -2.49
C ARG A 332 -2.73 -4.73 -2.12
N GLU A 333 -1.89 -4.31 -3.07
CA GLU A 333 -0.47 -4.04 -2.81
C GLU A 333 -0.27 -2.85 -1.86
N ALA A 334 -1.09 -1.79 -1.97
CA ALA A 334 -1.05 -0.64 -1.06
C ALA A 334 -1.43 -1.02 0.38
N LEU A 335 -2.57 -1.71 0.56
CA LEU A 335 -3.02 -2.15 1.87
C LEU A 335 -1.99 -3.08 2.53
N ASN A 336 -1.38 -4.01 1.77
CA ASN A 336 -0.30 -4.85 2.25
C ASN A 336 0.90 -4.04 2.75
N ALA A 337 1.22 -2.93 2.07
CA ALA A 337 2.31 -2.03 2.43
C ALA A 337 1.97 -1.05 3.57
N GLY A 338 0.73 -1.03 4.06
CA GLY A 338 0.28 -0.11 5.11
C GLY A 338 -0.20 1.25 4.60
N ILE A 339 -0.55 1.36 3.31
CA ILE A 339 -1.17 2.53 2.69
C ILE A 339 -2.67 2.30 2.63
N HIS A 340 -3.44 3.28 3.11
CA HIS A 340 -4.89 3.15 3.30
C HIS A 340 -5.68 4.01 2.31
N ILE A 341 -5.08 5.10 1.84
CA ILE A 341 -5.71 6.08 0.94
C ILE A 341 -4.84 6.20 -0.32
N SER A 342 -5.44 6.02 -1.48
CA SER A 342 -4.84 6.40 -2.75
C SER A 342 -5.31 7.80 -3.14
N PHE A 343 -4.36 8.70 -3.43
CA PHE A 343 -4.65 9.98 -4.08
C PHE A 343 -4.91 9.79 -5.59
N SER A 344 -5.91 8.98 -5.89
CA SER A 344 -6.41 8.63 -7.23
C SER A 344 -7.85 8.10 -7.10
N PRO A 345 -8.67 8.21 -8.17
CA PRO A 345 -8.30 8.58 -9.55
C PRO A 345 -8.23 10.09 -9.81
N VAL A 346 -7.46 10.46 -10.83
CA VAL A 346 -7.54 11.78 -11.48
C VAL A 346 -8.83 11.83 -12.32
N ALA A 347 -9.73 12.74 -11.98
CA ALA A 347 -11.00 13.00 -12.65
C ALA A 347 -10.95 14.16 -13.64
N ASP A 348 -9.83 14.87 -13.72
CA ASP A 348 -9.64 15.94 -14.70
C ASP A 348 -9.81 15.42 -16.12
N VAL A 349 -10.58 16.13 -16.96
CA VAL A 349 -10.72 15.82 -18.38
C VAL A 349 -9.60 16.51 -19.14
N HIS A 350 -8.80 15.76 -19.91
CA HIS A 350 -7.78 16.37 -20.76
C HIS A 350 -8.42 16.96 -22.03
N SER A 351 -9.23 18.00 -21.87
CA SER A 351 -9.92 18.68 -22.98
C SER A 351 -8.99 19.59 -23.79
N ASN A 352 -7.90 20.04 -23.18
CA ASN A 352 -6.93 20.94 -23.80
C ASN A 352 -5.61 20.21 -24.09
N PRO A 353 -5.27 19.97 -25.38
CA PRO A 353 -4.07 19.24 -25.78
C PRO A 353 -2.75 19.87 -25.33
N THR A 354 -2.73 21.15 -24.98
CA THR A 354 -1.53 21.86 -24.52
C THR A 354 -1.43 21.98 -23.01
N ASN A 355 -2.37 21.40 -22.25
CA ASN A 355 -2.34 21.42 -20.78
C ASN A 355 -1.07 20.70 -20.27
N PRO A 356 -0.19 21.41 -19.53
CA PRO A 356 1.12 20.90 -19.15
C PRO A 356 1.09 19.99 -17.91
N ILE A 357 -0.05 19.84 -17.21
CA ILE A 357 -0.13 19.23 -15.88
C ILE A 357 -0.95 17.94 -15.87
N ILE A 358 -2.09 17.90 -16.54
CA ILE A 358 -3.01 16.75 -16.51
C ILE A 358 -2.58 15.70 -17.51
N SER A 359 -2.51 16.06 -18.80
CA SER A 359 -1.91 15.24 -19.87
C SER A 359 -2.15 13.72 -19.68
N THR A 360 -1.10 12.89 -19.61
CA THR A 360 -1.21 11.43 -19.50
C THR A 360 -1.86 10.91 -18.21
N ARG A 361 -2.05 11.75 -17.20
CA ARG A 361 -2.66 11.39 -15.90
C ARG A 361 -4.18 11.27 -15.97
N SER A 362 -4.82 11.84 -16.99
CA SER A 362 -6.27 11.74 -17.17
C SER A 362 -6.70 10.39 -17.74
N PHE A 363 -7.83 9.87 -17.26
CA PHE A 363 -8.49 8.70 -17.84
C PHE A 363 -9.22 9.00 -19.16
N GLY A 364 -9.30 10.25 -19.63
CA GLY A 364 -10.00 10.58 -20.88
C GLY A 364 -9.88 12.02 -21.33
N ASN A 365 -9.97 12.22 -22.64
CA ASN A 365 -10.07 13.54 -23.28
C ASN A 365 -11.54 14.01 -23.46
N THR A 366 -12.50 13.19 -23.07
CA THR A 366 -13.93 13.50 -23.06
C THR A 366 -14.53 13.18 -21.69
N PRO A 367 -15.61 13.88 -21.27
CA PRO A 367 -16.24 13.64 -19.98
C PRO A 367 -16.74 12.21 -19.81
N GLU A 368 -17.25 11.59 -20.87
CA GLU A 368 -17.79 10.23 -20.84
C GLU A 368 -16.69 9.19 -20.60
N ILE A 369 -15.56 9.32 -21.31
CA ILE A 369 -14.43 8.38 -21.17
C ILE A 369 -13.77 8.56 -19.80
N ALA A 370 -13.57 9.81 -19.35
CA ALA A 370 -13.01 10.10 -18.04
C ALA A 370 -13.91 9.56 -16.91
N SER A 371 -15.23 9.81 -16.97
CA SER A 371 -16.21 9.32 -15.99
C SER A 371 -16.20 7.79 -15.87
N ALA A 372 -16.13 7.09 -17.01
CA ALA A 372 -16.07 5.64 -17.04
C ALA A 372 -14.78 5.08 -16.41
N GLY A 373 -13.63 5.72 -16.70
CA GLY A 373 -12.33 5.32 -16.13
C GLY A 373 -12.25 5.57 -14.62
N VAL A 374 -12.68 6.76 -14.17
CA VAL A 374 -12.79 7.14 -12.76
C VAL A 374 -13.65 6.14 -11.99
N THR A 375 -14.84 5.83 -12.50
CA THR A 375 -15.76 4.86 -11.89
C THR A 375 -15.13 3.46 -11.79
N ALA A 376 -14.48 3.00 -12.87
CA ALA A 376 -13.83 1.69 -12.89
C ALA A 376 -12.67 1.59 -11.89
N PHE A 377 -11.87 2.65 -11.76
CA PHE A 377 -10.77 2.71 -10.81
C PHE A 377 -11.28 2.67 -9.37
N ILE A 378 -12.28 3.49 -9.03
CA ILE A 378 -12.89 3.52 -7.68
C ILE A 378 -13.42 2.13 -7.31
N ASN A 379 -14.20 1.51 -8.20
CA ASN A 379 -14.74 0.16 -7.98
C ASN A 379 -13.64 -0.89 -7.79
N GLY A 380 -12.51 -0.76 -8.51
CA GLY A 380 -11.35 -1.63 -8.34
C GLY A 380 -10.72 -1.48 -6.96
N CYS A 381 -10.46 -0.25 -6.52
CA CYS A 381 -9.92 0.01 -5.19
C CYS A 381 -10.84 -0.45 -4.06
N HIS A 382 -12.14 -0.12 -4.15
CA HIS A 382 -13.14 -0.51 -3.14
C HIS A 382 -13.34 -2.01 -3.05
N SER A 383 -13.13 -2.76 -4.14
CA SER A 383 -13.22 -4.23 -4.10
C SER A 383 -12.18 -4.89 -3.19
N GLU A 384 -11.08 -4.18 -2.90
CA GLU A 384 -10.07 -4.60 -1.91
C GLU A 384 -10.14 -3.80 -0.61
N GLY A 385 -11.02 -2.78 -0.51
CA GLY A 385 -11.18 -1.93 0.68
C GLY A 385 -10.22 -0.74 0.80
N LEU A 386 -9.49 -0.39 -0.26
CA LEU A 386 -8.66 0.82 -0.27
C LEU A 386 -9.52 2.07 -0.47
N LEU A 387 -9.28 3.11 0.31
CA LEU A 387 -9.96 4.40 0.18
C LEU A 387 -9.43 5.18 -1.02
N THR A 388 -10.32 5.88 -1.73
CA THR A 388 -9.95 6.65 -2.94
C THR A 388 -10.16 8.15 -2.77
N THR A 389 -9.29 8.93 -3.40
CA THR A 389 -9.41 10.40 -3.47
C THR A 389 -9.51 10.84 -4.92
N THR A 390 -10.69 11.35 -5.29
CA THR A 390 -10.92 11.90 -6.63
C THR A 390 -10.37 13.32 -6.72
N LYS A 391 -9.60 13.64 -7.76
CA LYS A 391 -8.87 14.92 -7.88
C LYS A 391 -8.76 15.45 -9.33
N HIS A 392 -8.59 16.74 -9.58
CA HIS A 392 -8.46 17.84 -8.62
C HIS A 392 -9.68 18.75 -8.76
N PHE A 393 -10.59 18.73 -7.79
CA PHE A 393 -11.86 19.44 -7.86
C PHE A 393 -11.65 20.96 -7.92
N PRO A 394 -12.44 21.73 -8.70
CA PRO A 394 -13.51 21.34 -9.62
C PRO A 394 -13.08 20.90 -11.02
N GLY A 395 -11.79 20.77 -11.31
CA GLY A 395 -11.26 20.35 -12.60
C GLY A 395 -10.06 21.21 -13.04
N HIS A 396 -8.89 20.58 -13.16
CA HIS A 396 -7.61 21.19 -13.55
C HIS A 396 -7.28 20.94 -15.05
N GLY A 397 -8.22 20.37 -15.79
CA GLY A 397 -8.06 19.86 -17.15
C GLY A 397 -7.80 20.89 -18.26
N ASP A 398 -8.08 22.18 -18.00
CA ASP A 398 -7.95 23.27 -18.98
C ASP A 398 -7.08 24.46 -18.50
N THR A 399 -6.16 24.23 -17.56
CA THR A 399 -5.22 25.29 -17.16
C THR A 399 -4.03 25.36 -18.10
N LEU A 400 -3.66 26.58 -18.51
CA LEU A 400 -2.45 26.85 -19.31
C LEU A 400 -1.19 27.10 -18.46
N ALA A 401 -1.35 27.32 -17.14
CA ALA A 401 -0.27 27.64 -16.22
C ALA A 401 -0.06 26.54 -15.19
N ASP A 402 1.20 26.27 -14.85
CA ASP A 402 1.55 25.34 -13.78
C ASP A 402 1.16 25.92 -12.41
N SER A 403 0.27 25.24 -11.68
CA SER A 403 -0.13 25.61 -10.30
C SER A 403 1.03 25.62 -9.32
N HIS A 404 2.17 25.05 -9.70
CA HIS A 404 3.39 25.12 -8.92
C HIS A 404 4.11 26.48 -9.05
N VAL A 405 3.88 27.26 -10.11
CA VAL A 405 4.63 28.50 -10.39
C VAL A 405 3.81 29.78 -10.18
N ALA A 406 2.49 29.71 -10.38
CA ALA A 406 1.54 30.79 -10.10
C ALA A 406 0.14 30.22 -9.87
N VAL A 407 -0.77 31.00 -9.28
CA VAL A 407 -2.19 30.62 -9.13
C VAL A 407 -2.83 30.50 -10.51
N PRO A 408 -3.25 29.31 -10.98
CA PRO A 408 -3.90 29.18 -12.27
C PRO A 408 -5.35 29.68 -12.20
N VAL A 409 -5.86 30.13 -13.34
CA VAL A 409 -7.25 30.53 -13.52
C VAL A 409 -7.88 29.68 -14.60
N VAL A 410 -9.09 29.16 -14.33
CA VAL A 410 -9.95 28.55 -15.35
C VAL A 410 -11.07 29.52 -15.66
N GLU A 411 -11.06 30.08 -16.87
CA GLU A 411 -12.02 31.10 -17.31
C GLU A 411 -13.33 30.51 -17.88
N LYS A 412 -13.52 29.18 -17.80
CA LYS A 412 -14.73 28.53 -18.26
C LYS A 412 -15.97 29.08 -17.56
N THR A 413 -17.06 29.20 -18.32
CA THR A 413 -18.38 29.51 -17.75
C THR A 413 -18.89 28.34 -16.93
N ARG A 414 -19.89 28.59 -16.08
CA ARG A 414 -20.55 27.53 -15.31
C ARG A 414 -21.06 26.39 -16.20
N ASP A 415 -21.75 26.72 -17.30
CA ASP A 415 -22.28 25.74 -18.25
C ASP A 415 -21.17 24.89 -18.89
N GLN A 416 -20.00 25.48 -19.17
CA GLN A 416 -18.86 24.74 -19.71
C GLN A 416 -18.28 23.78 -18.66
N LEU A 417 -18.16 24.23 -17.40
CA LEU A 417 -17.72 23.38 -16.29
C LEU A 417 -18.69 22.21 -16.04
N GLU A 418 -19.99 22.47 -16.10
CA GLU A 418 -21.02 21.43 -15.98
C GLU A 418 -20.98 20.42 -17.12
N ALA A 419 -20.71 20.89 -18.34
CA ALA A 419 -20.63 20.03 -19.52
C ALA A 419 -19.35 19.18 -19.58
N VAL A 420 -18.22 19.69 -19.05
CA VAL A 420 -16.91 19.06 -19.25
C VAL A 420 -16.25 18.60 -17.96
N GLU A 421 -16.10 19.47 -16.98
CA GLU A 421 -15.33 19.21 -15.76
C GLU A 421 -16.09 18.40 -14.71
N PHE A 422 -17.38 18.67 -14.51
CA PHE A 422 -18.16 18.06 -13.43
C PHE A 422 -18.59 16.61 -13.64
N PRO A 423 -18.86 16.11 -14.87
CA PRO A 423 -19.36 14.75 -15.04
C PRO A 423 -18.49 13.66 -14.40
N PRO A 424 -17.13 13.69 -14.50
CA PRO A 424 -16.29 12.73 -13.78
C PRO A 424 -16.40 12.80 -12.26
N PHE A 425 -16.60 13.99 -11.67
CA PHE A 425 -16.81 14.13 -10.22
C PHE A 425 -18.20 13.63 -9.80
N HIS A 426 -19.25 13.88 -10.60
CA HIS A 426 -20.56 13.26 -10.36
C HIS A 426 -20.49 11.74 -10.41
N ALA A 427 -19.79 11.18 -11.41
CA ALA A 427 -19.57 9.75 -11.52
C ALA A 427 -18.79 9.20 -10.32
N ALA A 428 -17.77 9.92 -9.85
CA ALA A 428 -17.01 9.54 -8.65
C ALA A 428 -17.87 9.54 -7.36
N ILE A 429 -18.71 10.56 -7.17
CA ILE A 429 -19.63 10.65 -6.03
C ILE A 429 -20.63 9.48 -6.06
N GLN A 430 -21.18 9.17 -7.25
CA GLN A 430 -22.08 8.02 -7.43
C GLN A 430 -21.40 6.68 -7.21
N ALA A 431 -20.13 6.55 -7.61
CA ALA A 431 -19.30 5.37 -7.32
C ALA A 431 -18.86 5.29 -5.85
N GLY A 432 -19.11 6.32 -5.05
CA GLY A 432 -18.85 6.34 -3.61
C GLY A 432 -17.44 6.73 -3.21
N THR A 433 -16.74 7.57 -4.01
CA THR A 433 -15.40 8.08 -3.66
C THR A 433 -15.35 8.57 -2.21
N ASP A 434 -14.29 8.19 -1.49
CA ASP A 434 -14.18 8.44 -0.04
C ASP A 434 -13.75 9.87 0.26
N LEU A 435 -12.81 10.37 -0.54
CA LEU A 435 -12.29 11.73 -0.47
C LEU A 435 -12.41 12.42 -1.83
N ILE A 436 -12.45 13.76 -1.78
CA ILE A 436 -12.24 14.63 -2.94
C ILE A 436 -11.16 15.65 -2.59
N MET A 437 -10.12 15.71 -3.42
CA MET A 437 -9.04 16.68 -3.28
C MET A 437 -9.35 17.93 -4.10
N THR A 438 -9.27 19.10 -3.47
CA THR A 438 -9.48 20.40 -4.12
C THR A 438 -8.19 20.94 -4.72
N SER A 439 -8.29 21.63 -5.85
CA SER A 439 -7.19 22.31 -6.54
C SER A 439 -6.94 23.74 -6.02
N HIS A 440 -5.70 24.21 -6.13
CA HIS A 440 -5.35 25.61 -5.87
C HIS A 440 -5.54 26.49 -7.12
N VAL A 441 -6.74 26.46 -7.70
CA VAL A 441 -7.08 27.13 -8.97
C VAL A 441 -8.25 28.09 -8.75
N GLN A 442 -8.23 29.26 -9.39
CA GLN A 442 -9.35 30.22 -9.38
C GLN A 442 -10.38 29.88 -10.46
N PHE A 443 -11.66 29.99 -10.10
CA PHE A 443 -12.79 29.79 -11.01
C PHE A 443 -13.74 31.00 -10.89
N PRO A 444 -13.51 32.10 -11.63
CA PRO A 444 -14.33 33.30 -11.53
C PRO A 444 -15.83 33.07 -11.77
N ALA A 445 -16.19 32.07 -12.58
CA ALA A 445 -17.59 31.68 -12.82
C ALA A 445 -18.26 30.99 -11.62
N LEU A 446 -17.48 30.48 -10.66
CA LEU A 446 -17.97 29.82 -9.44
C LEU A 446 -17.79 30.70 -8.20
N ASP A 447 -16.68 31.45 -8.14
CA ASP A 447 -16.40 32.41 -7.09
C ASP A 447 -15.74 33.68 -7.67
N ASP A 448 -16.54 34.73 -7.80
CA ASP A 448 -16.13 36.07 -8.24
C ASP A 448 -15.31 36.84 -7.19
N GLY A 449 -15.12 36.28 -5.99
CA GLY A 449 -14.31 36.87 -4.92
C GLY A 449 -12.80 36.72 -5.10
N GLY A 450 -12.34 36.02 -6.14
CA GLY A 450 -10.91 35.81 -6.41
C GLY A 450 -10.24 34.74 -5.53
N ASN A 451 -11.02 33.93 -4.82
CA ASN A 451 -10.47 32.81 -4.06
C ASN A 451 -10.09 31.64 -4.97
N ILE A 452 -9.01 30.94 -4.61
CA ILE A 452 -8.77 29.59 -5.13
C ILE A 452 -9.84 28.63 -4.62
N ALA A 453 -10.12 27.56 -5.36
CA ALA A 453 -11.14 26.57 -4.98
C ALA A 453 -10.93 26.02 -3.57
N THR A 454 -9.68 25.75 -3.17
CA THR A 454 -9.34 25.27 -1.81
C THR A 454 -9.79 26.22 -0.69
N GLY A 455 -9.85 27.52 -0.94
CA GLY A 455 -10.26 28.54 0.03
C GLY A 455 -11.65 29.14 -0.24
N SER A 456 -12.46 28.52 -1.10
CA SER A 456 -13.76 29.06 -1.49
C SER A 456 -14.91 28.29 -0.85
N HIS A 457 -15.61 28.93 0.09
CA HIS A 457 -16.83 28.38 0.68
C HIS A 457 -17.95 28.15 -0.37
N LYS A 458 -18.04 29.02 -1.39
CA LYS A 458 -19.01 28.86 -2.50
C LYS A 458 -18.76 27.56 -3.27
N ILE A 459 -17.48 27.21 -3.48
CA ILE A 459 -17.09 26.01 -4.24
C ILE A 459 -17.16 24.75 -3.36
N LEU A 460 -16.52 24.74 -2.19
CA LEU A 460 -16.43 23.52 -1.38
C LEU A 460 -17.73 23.20 -0.63
N THR A 461 -18.36 24.20 -0.02
CA THR A 461 -19.58 23.98 0.75
C THR A 461 -20.84 24.18 -0.11
N GLY A 462 -20.89 25.26 -0.90
CA GLY A 462 -22.02 25.55 -1.80
C GLY A 462 -22.17 24.50 -2.90
N LEU A 463 -21.17 24.41 -3.79
CA LEU A 463 -21.21 23.49 -4.91
C LEU A 463 -20.98 22.03 -4.48
N LEU A 464 -19.83 21.69 -3.91
CA LEU A 464 -19.46 20.28 -3.71
C LEU A 464 -20.33 19.56 -2.65
N ARG A 465 -20.46 20.13 -1.45
CA ARG A 465 -21.26 19.49 -0.38
C ARG A 465 -22.77 19.61 -0.59
N SER A 466 -23.25 20.79 -0.98
CA SER A 466 -24.68 21.08 -1.01
C SER A 466 -25.31 20.70 -2.35
N GLU A 467 -24.81 21.24 -3.46
CA GLU A 467 -25.38 20.98 -4.80
C GLU A 467 -25.05 19.58 -5.32
N MET A 468 -23.76 19.19 -5.33
CA MET A 468 -23.34 17.86 -5.81
C MET A 468 -23.56 16.76 -4.77
N GLY A 469 -23.86 17.13 -3.52
CA GLY A 469 -24.26 16.19 -2.47
C GLY A 469 -23.13 15.35 -1.86
N PHE A 470 -21.86 15.72 -2.05
CA PHE A 470 -20.73 14.95 -1.53
C PHE A 470 -20.72 14.92 0.02
N LYS A 471 -20.64 13.71 0.59
CA LYS A 471 -20.68 13.48 2.05
C LYS A 471 -19.35 13.04 2.67
N GLY A 472 -18.39 12.66 1.83
CA GLY A 472 -17.06 12.23 2.26
C GLY A 472 -16.18 13.38 2.73
N VAL A 473 -14.88 13.09 2.81
CA VAL A 473 -13.85 14.02 3.28
C VAL A 473 -13.38 14.91 2.14
N ILE A 474 -13.37 16.23 2.37
CA ILE A 474 -12.73 17.20 1.49
C ILE A 474 -11.30 17.42 1.99
N ILE A 475 -10.31 17.17 1.13
CA ILE A 475 -8.89 17.31 1.46
C ILE A 475 -8.26 18.40 0.59
N SER A 476 -7.38 19.23 1.15
CA SER A 476 -6.62 20.19 0.35
C SER A 476 -5.60 19.46 -0.55
N ASP A 477 -5.23 20.05 -1.68
CA ASP A 477 -3.93 19.75 -2.28
C ASP A 477 -2.79 20.22 -1.34
N SER A 478 -1.54 19.88 -1.63
CA SER A 478 -0.40 20.23 -0.78
C SER A 478 -0.36 21.73 -0.48
N LEU A 479 -0.33 22.07 0.81
CA LEU A 479 -0.31 23.46 1.28
C LEU A 479 1.11 24.07 1.27
N LEU A 480 2.12 23.30 0.83
CA LEU A 480 3.45 23.77 0.52
C LEU A 480 3.60 24.31 -0.91
N MET A 481 2.61 24.11 -1.78
CA MET A 481 2.65 24.59 -3.17
C MET A 481 2.50 26.12 -3.23
N ASP A 482 3.27 26.79 -4.09
CA ASP A 482 3.15 28.25 -4.28
C ASP A 482 1.73 28.67 -4.70
N GLY A 483 1.06 27.85 -5.52
CA GLY A 483 -0.33 28.04 -5.93
C GLY A 483 -1.34 28.08 -4.77
N ALA A 484 -0.99 27.52 -3.60
CA ALA A 484 -1.80 27.67 -2.39
C ALA A 484 -1.89 29.14 -1.94
N GLY A 485 -1.04 30.01 -2.47
CA GLY A 485 -0.96 31.46 -2.24
C GLY A 485 0.01 31.84 -1.12
N GLY A 486 1.12 31.10 -0.96
CA GLY A 486 2.12 31.28 0.09
C GLY A 486 1.89 30.39 1.33
N SER A 487 2.77 30.53 2.33
CA SER A 487 2.76 29.70 3.55
C SER A 487 1.42 29.73 4.28
N VAL A 488 1.06 28.61 4.91
CA VAL A 488 -0.19 28.44 5.67
C VAL A 488 0.11 28.42 7.16
N ASP A 489 -0.38 29.44 7.86
CA ASP A 489 -0.41 29.58 9.32
C ASP A 489 -1.79 29.18 9.89
N GLY A 490 -1.97 29.25 11.21
CA GLY A 490 -3.22 28.90 11.90
C GLY A 490 -4.44 29.70 11.40
N PRO A 491 -4.39 31.04 11.31
CA PRO A 491 -5.51 31.84 10.80
C PRO A 491 -5.90 31.48 9.36
N ARG A 492 -4.92 31.20 8.49
CA ARG A 492 -5.23 30.74 7.13
C ARG A 492 -5.80 29.34 7.13
N ALA A 493 -5.23 28.42 7.91
CA ALA A 493 -5.75 27.07 8.08
C ALA A 493 -7.21 27.07 8.57
N ALA A 494 -7.55 27.94 9.53
CA ALA A 494 -8.91 28.11 10.04
C ALA A 494 -9.88 28.49 8.90
N LYS A 495 -9.51 29.47 8.06
CA LYS A 495 -10.32 29.87 6.89
C LYS A 495 -10.53 28.73 5.88
N LEU A 496 -9.54 27.87 5.68
CA LEU A 496 -9.69 26.69 4.81
C LEU A 496 -10.69 25.69 5.40
N LEU A 497 -10.62 25.44 6.72
CA LEU A 497 -11.59 24.60 7.43
C LEU A 497 -13.02 25.17 7.34
N GLU A 498 -13.19 26.49 7.54
CA GLU A 498 -14.47 27.19 7.40
C GLU A 498 -15.02 27.14 5.97
N SER A 499 -14.14 27.11 4.97
CA SER A 499 -14.53 26.95 3.57
C SER A 499 -15.11 25.56 3.29
N GLY A 500 -14.69 24.54 4.05
CA GLY A 500 -15.24 23.19 4.00
C GLY A 500 -14.19 22.08 3.94
N VAL A 501 -12.90 22.41 3.97
CA VAL A 501 -11.79 21.44 4.05
C VAL A 501 -11.88 20.68 5.38
N ASP A 502 -11.73 19.36 5.32
CA ASP A 502 -11.66 18.50 6.50
C ASP A 502 -10.21 18.09 6.84
N ILE A 503 -9.35 17.92 5.83
CA ILE A 503 -7.94 17.58 6.00
C ILE A 503 -7.03 18.64 5.37
N LEU A 504 -6.14 19.19 6.18
CA LEU A 504 -5.04 20.09 5.80
C LEU A 504 -3.82 19.24 5.46
N LEU A 505 -3.56 19.09 4.17
CA LEU A 505 -2.49 18.23 3.65
C LEU A 505 -1.17 19.01 3.54
N ASP A 506 -0.10 18.40 4.05
CA ASP A 506 1.28 18.82 3.79
C ASP A 506 1.53 20.29 4.16
N VAL A 507 1.31 20.62 5.43
CA VAL A 507 1.54 21.96 6.00
C VAL A 507 3.01 22.13 6.40
N PRO A 508 3.59 23.35 6.28
CA PRO A 508 5.01 23.60 6.56
C PRO A 508 5.42 23.34 8.02
N ASN A 509 4.63 23.80 8.99
CA ASN A 509 4.92 23.66 10.42
C ASN A 509 3.71 23.04 11.14
N PRO A 510 3.49 21.72 11.05
CA PRO A 510 2.26 21.08 11.52
C PRO A 510 1.99 21.32 13.01
N SER A 511 3.01 21.26 13.86
CA SER A 511 2.88 21.50 15.31
C SER A 511 2.43 22.94 15.63
N GLN A 512 2.97 23.93 14.90
CA GLN A 512 2.59 25.33 15.06
C GLN A 512 1.14 25.55 14.64
N VAL A 513 0.76 25.04 13.47
CA VAL A 513 -0.61 25.15 12.93
C VAL A 513 -1.61 24.52 13.90
N VAL A 514 -1.31 23.35 14.48
CA VAL A 514 -2.19 22.73 15.49
C VAL A 514 -2.37 23.64 16.71
N ASN A 515 -1.29 24.21 17.26
CA ASN A 515 -1.39 25.05 18.44
C ASN A 515 -2.21 26.32 18.16
N GLU A 516 -1.95 26.99 17.04
CA GLU A 516 -2.68 28.20 16.66
C GLU A 516 -4.16 27.92 16.36
N LEU A 517 -4.48 26.77 15.75
CA LEU A 517 -5.88 26.36 15.56
C LEU A 517 -6.59 26.07 16.88
N VAL A 518 -5.90 25.47 17.86
CA VAL A 518 -6.47 25.29 19.21
C VAL A 518 -6.77 26.64 19.84
N ASP A 519 -5.85 27.59 19.75
CA ASP A 519 -6.04 28.94 20.30
C ASP A 519 -7.23 29.66 19.64
N LEU A 520 -7.37 29.55 18.31
CA LEU A 520 -8.49 30.13 17.55
C LEU A 520 -9.85 29.50 17.91
N VAL A 521 -9.88 28.19 18.20
CA VAL A 521 -11.12 27.56 18.69
C VAL A 521 -11.45 28.03 20.11
N GLN A 522 -10.45 28.14 20.97
CA GLN A 522 -10.63 28.61 22.34
C GLN A 522 -11.04 30.09 22.43
N SER A 523 -10.56 30.93 21.50
CA SER A 523 -10.97 32.35 21.39
C SER A 523 -12.35 32.53 20.77
N GLY A 524 -12.86 31.50 20.09
CA GLY A 524 -14.13 31.53 19.36
C GLY A 524 -14.02 32.10 17.94
N GLU A 525 -12.81 32.38 17.45
CA GLU A 525 -12.56 32.81 16.07
C GLU A 525 -12.75 31.66 15.06
N LEU A 526 -12.53 30.40 15.48
CA LEU A 526 -12.90 29.20 14.74
C LEU A 526 -13.98 28.44 15.50
N ALA A 527 -15.12 28.18 14.87
CA ALA A 527 -16.19 27.43 15.52
C ALA A 527 -15.78 25.96 15.76
N GLU A 528 -15.90 25.48 17.00
CA GLU A 528 -15.57 24.09 17.38
C GLU A 528 -16.36 23.05 16.56
N SER A 529 -17.59 23.39 16.15
CA SER A 529 -18.42 22.53 15.30
C SER A 529 -17.84 22.26 13.91
N VAL A 530 -16.99 23.15 13.38
CA VAL A 530 -16.25 22.95 12.14
C VAL A 530 -15.23 21.82 12.33
N VAL A 531 -14.46 21.88 13.41
CA VAL A 531 -13.49 20.84 13.79
C VAL A 531 -14.19 19.51 14.01
N ASP A 532 -15.26 19.49 14.79
CA ASP A 532 -16.00 18.25 15.08
C ASP A 532 -16.57 17.59 13.83
N SER A 533 -17.10 18.38 12.91
CA SER A 533 -17.64 17.88 11.66
C SER A 533 -16.55 17.23 10.80
N ALA A 534 -15.38 17.84 10.72
CA ALA A 534 -14.24 17.31 9.99
C ALA A 534 -13.69 16.02 10.63
N VAL A 535 -13.46 16.03 11.95
CA VAL A 535 -13.03 14.85 12.72
C VAL A 535 -14.01 13.69 12.52
N ASN A 536 -15.32 13.94 12.55
CA ASN A 536 -16.32 12.91 12.35
C ASN A 536 -16.19 12.18 11.01
N ARG A 537 -15.89 12.90 9.92
CA ARG A 537 -15.69 12.31 8.60
C ARG A 537 -14.39 11.53 8.51
N ILE A 538 -13.30 12.07 9.08
CA ILE A 538 -12.02 11.35 9.18
C ILE A 538 -12.20 10.05 9.98
N TRP A 539 -13.01 10.09 11.05
CA TRP A 539 -13.30 8.89 11.85
C TRP A 539 -14.08 7.84 11.08
N GLN A 540 -15.00 8.25 10.20
CA GLN A 540 -15.73 7.33 9.32
C GLN A 540 -14.78 6.59 8.38
N LEU A 541 -13.74 7.24 7.86
CA LEU A 541 -12.72 6.57 7.05
C LEU A 541 -11.98 5.48 7.86
N LYS A 542 -11.54 5.81 9.08
CA LYS A 542 -10.86 4.84 9.96
C LYS A 542 -11.77 3.67 10.35
N THR A 543 -13.04 3.98 10.61
CA THR A 543 -14.06 2.98 10.95
C THR A 543 -14.32 2.05 9.76
N LYS A 544 -14.48 2.60 8.55
CA LYS A 544 -14.66 1.82 7.31
C LYS A 544 -13.54 0.81 7.09
N LEU A 545 -12.28 1.22 7.27
CA LEU A 545 -11.12 0.31 7.17
C LEU A 545 -11.17 -0.81 8.21
N ILE A 546 -11.57 -0.52 9.44
CA ILE A 546 -11.69 -1.53 10.50
C ILE A 546 -12.85 -2.48 10.25
N GLU A 547 -13.98 -1.99 9.77
CA GLU A 547 -15.13 -2.83 9.42
C GLU A 547 -14.77 -3.81 8.30
N GLN A 548 -13.96 -3.38 7.34
CA GLN A 548 -13.55 -4.20 6.21
C GLN A 548 -12.41 -5.19 6.53
N HIS A 549 -11.43 -4.77 7.34
CA HIS A 549 -10.18 -5.51 7.51
C HIS A 549 -9.83 -5.86 8.98
N GLY A 550 -10.60 -5.35 9.94
CA GLY A 550 -10.21 -5.34 11.35
C GLY A 550 -9.10 -4.31 11.63
N THR A 551 -8.71 -4.17 12.90
CA THR A 551 -7.64 -3.21 13.30
C THR A 551 -6.25 -3.58 12.80
N GLY A 552 -6.05 -4.84 12.40
CA GLY A 552 -4.80 -5.32 11.84
C GLY A 552 -4.36 -4.55 10.61
N VAL A 553 -5.28 -3.90 9.89
CA VAL A 553 -4.96 -3.04 8.74
C VAL A 553 -3.99 -1.91 9.11
N PHE A 554 -4.02 -1.44 10.36
CA PHE A 554 -3.12 -0.42 10.86
C PHE A 554 -1.87 -1.00 11.53
N SER A 555 -1.99 -2.07 12.33
CA SER A 555 -0.87 -2.59 13.14
C SER A 555 -0.04 -3.68 12.46
N ASP A 556 -0.65 -4.47 11.58
CA ASP A 556 0.00 -5.54 10.83
C ASP A 556 -0.63 -5.73 9.43
N PRO A 557 -0.47 -4.74 8.54
CA PRO A 557 -1.12 -4.73 7.22
C PRO A 557 -0.75 -5.96 6.38
N SER A 558 0.51 -6.41 6.45
CA SER A 558 0.98 -7.53 5.64
C SER A 558 0.39 -8.88 6.05
N ALA A 559 0.00 -9.05 7.32
CA ALA A 559 -0.75 -10.22 7.78
C ALA A 559 -2.26 -10.09 7.49
N THR A 560 -2.79 -8.87 7.52
CA THR A 560 -4.21 -8.58 7.33
C THR A 560 -4.63 -8.66 5.87
N VAL A 561 -3.80 -8.12 4.97
CA VAL A 561 -3.98 -8.14 3.52
C VAL A 561 -2.71 -8.72 2.90
N PRO A 562 -2.53 -10.05 2.92
CA PRO A 562 -1.30 -10.67 2.44
C PRO A 562 -1.16 -10.59 0.93
N VAL A 563 0.06 -10.29 0.46
CA VAL A 563 0.47 -10.35 -0.94
C VAL A 563 1.68 -11.27 -1.05
N THR A 564 1.51 -12.37 -1.77
CA THR A 564 2.60 -13.31 -2.04
C THR A 564 3.52 -12.79 -3.14
N LYS A 565 4.77 -13.28 -3.18
CA LYS A 565 5.68 -12.99 -4.32
C LYS A 565 5.10 -13.44 -5.66
N ALA A 566 4.25 -14.46 -5.69
CA ALA A 566 3.62 -14.95 -6.92
C ALA A 566 2.55 -13.96 -7.43
N GLU A 567 1.73 -13.42 -6.52
CA GLU A 567 0.77 -12.35 -6.81
C GLU A 567 1.48 -11.08 -7.25
N GLN A 568 2.52 -10.64 -6.56
CA GLN A 568 3.29 -9.45 -6.94
C GLN A 568 3.86 -9.58 -8.38
N ARG A 569 4.42 -10.74 -8.72
CA ARG A 569 4.85 -11.03 -10.11
C ARG A 569 3.67 -11.03 -11.10
N SER A 570 2.48 -11.42 -10.66
CA SER A 570 1.28 -11.37 -11.51
C SER A 570 0.82 -9.94 -11.79
N PHE A 571 0.97 -9.03 -10.83
CA PHE A 571 0.66 -7.61 -11.00
C PHE A 571 1.58 -6.99 -12.04
N ALA A 572 2.89 -7.22 -11.91
CA ALA A 572 3.89 -6.78 -12.90
C ALA A 572 3.61 -7.33 -14.31
N ARG A 573 3.31 -8.64 -14.43
CA ARG A 573 2.94 -9.26 -15.71
C ARG A 573 1.69 -8.64 -16.33
N PHE A 574 0.69 -8.29 -15.52
CA PHE A 574 -0.54 -7.67 -15.99
C PHE A 574 -0.27 -6.23 -16.46
N ALA A 575 0.56 -5.47 -15.75
CA ALA A 575 1.02 -4.16 -16.21
C ALA A 575 1.75 -4.24 -17.57
N ASP A 576 2.66 -5.22 -17.73
CA ASP A 576 3.37 -5.44 -19.00
C ASP A 576 2.44 -5.90 -20.13
N GLU A 577 1.37 -6.65 -19.81
CA GLU A 577 0.32 -6.99 -20.77
C GLU A 577 -0.43 -5.76 -21.25
N ILE A 578 -0.78 -4.84 -20.35
CA ILE A 578 -1.41 -3.56 -20.72
C ILE A 578 -0.48 -2.79 -21.66
N GLY A 579 0.79 -2.60 -21.30
CA GLY A 579 1.77 -1.90 -22.15
C GLY A 579 1.89 -2.50 -23.56
N ARG A 580 1.95 -3.84 -23.67
CA ARG A 580 1.97 -4.53 -24.97
C ARG A 580 0.69 -4.30 -25.79
N ARG A 581 -0.48 -4.37 -25.15
CA ARG A 581 -1.77 -4.16 -25.82
C ARG A 581 -1.91 -2.73 -26.35
N VAL A 582 -1.51 -1.74 -25.54
CA VAL A 582 -1.48 -0.33 -25.94
C VAL A 582 -0.62 -0.14 -27.18
N CYS A 583 0.64 -0.61 -27.16
CA CYS A 583 1.55 -0.49 -28.29
C CYS A 583 1.06 -1.22 -29.54
N GLY A 584 0.41 -2.38 -29.37
CA GLY A 584 -0.17 -3.15 -30.48
C GLY A 584 -1.34 -2.43 -31.17
N ILE A 585 -2.09 -1.60 -30.45
CA ILE A 585 -3.23 -0.84 -30.99
C ILE A 585 -2.77 0.51 -31.55
N SER A 586 -1.88 1.21 -30.85
CA SER A 586 -1.41 2.55 -31.23
C SER A 586 -0.29 2.54 -32.29
N GLY A 587 0.35 1.39 -32.50
CA GLY A 587 1.40 1.21 -33.49
C GLY A 587 0.87 1.27 -34.92
N VAL A 588 1.42 2.18 -35.72
CA VAL A 588 1.11 2.34 -37.15
C VAL A 588 2.38 2.10 -37.96
N CYS A 589 2.25 1.27 -39.01
CA CYS A 589 3.34 0.96 -39.92
C CYS A 589 2.96 1.41 -41.33
N SER A 590 3.82 2.17 -42.00
CA SER A 590 3.62 2.56 -43.40
C SER A 590 4.02 1.44 -44.36
N GLU A 591 3.51 1.48 -45.59
CA GLU A 591 3.94 0.59 -46.68
C GLU A 591 5.43 0.72 -47.03
N ARG A 592 6.09 1.81 -46.59
CA ARG A 592 7.52 2.07 -46.74
C ARG A 592 8.38 1.45 -45.64
N SER A 593 7.78 0.69 -44.73
CA SER A 593 8.50 -0.02 -43.69
C SER A 593 9.45 -1.05 -44.29
N VAL A 594 10.69 -1.03 -43.80
CA VAL A 594 11.73 -1.98 -44.20
C VAL A 594 11.53 -3.26 -43.38
N GLU A 595 11.50 -4.43 -44.02
CA GLU A 595 11.55 -5.71 -43.30
C GLU A 595 12.88 -5.81 -42.54
N ARG A 596 12.80 -6.01 -41.22
CA ARG A 596 13.96 -6.05 -40.33
C ARG A 596 14.15 -7.46 -39.77
N SER A 597 14.87 -8.32 -40.49
CA SER A 597 15.27 -9.65 -39.98
C SER A 597 16.54 -9.54 -39.14
N GLY A 598 16.56 -10.15 -37.95
CA GLY A 598 17.79 -10.31 -37.16
C GLY A 598 18.28 -9.05 -36.43
N LEU A 599 17.37 -8.20 -35.93
CA LEU A 599 17.74 -7.01 -35.16
C LEU A 599 18.46 -7.39 -33.85
N THR A 600 19.77 -7.15 -33.82
CA THR A 600 20.61 -7.34 -32.62
C THR A 600 21.01 -6.03 -31.96
N ASP A 601 21.08 -4.96 -32.74
CA ASP A 601 21.68 -3.68 -32.35
C ASP A 601 20.67 -2.56 -32.49
N VAL A 602 20.40 -1.84 -31.39
CA VAL A 602 19.43 -0.75 -31.32
C VAL A 602 20.07 0.53 -30.80
N CYS A 603 19.85 1.61 -31.54
CA CYS A 603 20.17 2.98 -31.12
C CYS A 603 18.87 3.67 -30.69
N VAL A 604 18.78 4.06 -29.42
CA VAL A 604 17.62 4.77 -28.86
C VAL A 604 18.02 6.21 -28.60
N VAL A 605 17.35 7.16 -29.26
CA VAL A 605 17.52 8.59 -29.02
C VAL A 605 16.32 9.08 -28.22
N ASN A 606 16.52 9.30 -26.92
CA ASN A 606 15.50 9.79 -26.01
C ASN A 606 15.51 11.33 -25.98
N VAL A 607 14.50 11.95 -26.58
CA VAL A 607 14.31 13.39 -26.62
C VAL A 607 13.23 13.77 -25.63
N GLY A 608 13.56 14.56 -24.62
CA GLY A 608 12.63 14.83 -23.53
C GLY A 608 12.98 16.05 -22.68
N PRO A 609 12.21 16.28 -21.60
CA PRO A 609 12.50 17.36 -20.67
C PRO A 609 13.80 17.14 -19.92
N ASP A 610 14.28 18.17 -19.25
CA ASP A 610 15.41 18.05 -18.32
C ASP A 610 15.09 17.08 -17.19
N LYS A 611 16.09 16.30 -16.74
CA LYS A 611 15.95 15.49 -15.52
C LYS A 611 15.99 16.45 -14.33
N VAL A 612 14.83 16.70 -13.72
CA VAL A 612 14.70 17.60 -12.56
C VAL A 612 14.72 16.83 -11.22
N PHE A 613 14.39 15.54 -11.24
CA PHE A 613 14.37 14.66 -10.08
C PHE A 613 14.65 13.20 -10.48
N ASP A 614 15.25 12.43 -9.57
CA ASP A 614 15.38 10.97 -9.70
C ASP A 614 14.02 10.32 -9.39
N ASP A 615 13.21 10.07 -10.42
CA ASP A 615 11.99 9.28 -10.28
C ASP A 615 12.39 7.81 -10.06
N PRO A 616 12.17 7.23 -8.86
CA PRO A 616 12.62 5.88 -8.54
C PRO A 616 11.85 4.79 -9.28
N THR A 617 10.78 5.16 -10.01
CA THR A 617 10.02 4.24 -10.87
C THR A 617 10.59 4.09 -12.26
N LEU A 618 11.48 4.99 -12.67
CA LEU A 618 12.10 4.92 -13.99
C LEU A 618 13.24 3.90 -13.97
N THR A 619 12.99 2.77 -14.62
CA THR A 619 14.07 1.86 -15.02
C THR A 619 14.82 2.48 -16.18
N SER A 620 16.15 2.32 -16.24
CA SER A 620 16.94 2.89 -17.34
C SER A 620 16.47 2.32 -18.68
N LEU A 621 16.50 3.15 -19.73
CA LEU A 621 16.15 2.69 -21.07
C LEU A 621 17.14 1.60 -21.54
N ASP A 622 18.42 1.72 -21.18
CA ASP A 622 19.44 0.71 -21.47
C ASP A 622 19.03 -0.66 -20.92
N ASP A 623 18.63 -0.73 -19.64
CA ASP A 623 18.19 -1.99 -19.02
C ASP A 623 16.96 -2.57 -19.72
N LEU A 624 15.96 -1.73 -20.00
CA LEU A 624 14.69 -2.17 -20.59
C LEU A 624 14.85 -2.69 -22.03
N PHE A 625 15.67 -2.03 -22.85
CA PHE A 625 15.95 -2.50 -24.21
C PHE A 625 16.88 -3.73 -24.20
N SER A 626 17.82 -3.80 -23.25
CA SER A 626 18.73 -4.95 -23.11
C SER A 626 18.03 -6.25 -22.71
N GLU A 627 16.76 -6.19 -22.26
CA GLU A 627 15.94 -7.39 -22.04
C GLU A 627 15.69 -8.20 -23.34
N ARG A 628 15.84 -7.58 -24.52
CA ARG A 628 15.55 -8.20 -25.83
C ARG A 628 16.59 -7.95 -26.91
N PHE A 629 17.36 -6.87 -26.83
CA PHE A 629 18.41 -6.53 -27.79
C PHE A 629 19.80 -6.82 -27.23
N LYS A 630 20.76 -7.19 -28.08
CA LYS A 630 22.11 -7.60 -27.66
C LYS A 630 23.05 -6.42 -27.49
N SER A 631 22.96 -5.44 -28.39
CA SER A 631 23.67 -4.18 -28.30
C SER A 631 22.65 -3.06 -28.23
N VAL A 632 22.75 -2.25 -27.18
CA VAL A 632 21.86 -1.12 -26.93
C VAL A 632 22.74 0.11 -26.74
N THR A 633 22.42 1.19 -27.44
CA THR A 633 23.02 2.50 -27.20
C THR A 633 21.90 3.49 -26.98
N VAL A 634 21.86 4.12 -25.80
CA VAL A 634 20.88 5.17 -25.48
C VAL A 634 21.56 6.54 -25.48
N PHE A 635 20.96 7.49 -26.19
CA PHE A 635 21.33 8.90 -26.19
C PHE A 635 20.22 9.73 -25.56
N ASP A 636 20.48 10.35 -24.40
CA ASP A 636 19.57 11.33 -23.79
C ASP A 636 19.79 12.74 -24.38
N VAL A 637 18.72 13.38 -24.83
CA VAL A 637 18.69 14.73 -25.41
C VAL A 637 17.80 15.63 -24.53
N PRO A 638 18.34 16.17 -23.42
CA PRO A 638 17.59 17.02 -22.51
C PRO A 638 17.26 18.38 -23.14
N ARG A 639 16.27 19.06 -22.58
CA ARG A 639 15.74 20.34 -23.11
C ARG A 639 16.73 21.49 -22.99
N SER A 640 17.50 21.54 -21.91
CA SER A 640 18.48 22.59 -21.57
C SER A 640 19.85 22.46 -22.25
N ARG A 641 20.03 21.45 -23.13
CA ARG A 641 21.36 21.16 -23.69
C ARG A 641 21.95 22.36 -24.43
N ALA A 642 23.27 22.51 -24.28
CA ALA A 642 24.12 23.68 -24.57
C ALA A 642 24.03 24.26 -26.00
N ASP A 643 24.90 25.24 -26.27
CA ASP A 643 24.97 26.04 -27.50
C ASP A 643 25.01 25.23 -28.82
N ASP A 644 24.90 25.93 -29.94
CA ASP A 644 24.67 25.30 -31.25
C ASP A 644 25.83 24.42 -31.72
N GLU A 645 27.06 24.67 -31.25
CA GLU A 645 28.24 23.90 -31.65
C GLU A 645 28.30 22.54 -30.93
N GLU A 646 28.08 22.51 -29.62
CA GLU A 646 27.99 21.24 -28.87
C GLU A 646 26.85 20.35 -29.37
N PHE A 647 25.71 20.96 -29.71
CA PHE A 647 24.58 20.21 -30.25
C PHE A 647 24.88 19.63 -31.63
N HIS A 648 25.60 20.36 -32.49
CA HIS A 648 25.99 19.85 -33.82
C HIS A 648 26.93 18.66 -33.74
N ILE A 649 27.95 18.70 -32.86
CA ILE A 649 28.86 17.57 -32.62
C ILE A 649 28.09 16.35 -32.09
N PHE A 650 27.16 16.59 -31.18
CA PHE A 650 26.33 15.54 -30.60
C PHE A 650 25.38 14.91 -31.64
N ALA A 651 24.71 15.73 -32.45
CA ALA A 651 23.87 15.28 -33.56
C ALA A 651 24.66 14.41 -34.55
N LYS A 652 25.89 14.82 -34.90
CA LYS A 652 26.78 14.04 -35.77
C LYS A 652 27.12 12.67 -35.17
N THR A 653 27.44 12.62 -33.88
CA THR A 653 27.72 11.36 -33.17
C THR A 653 26.54 10.39 -33.25
N ILE A 654 25.31 10.90 -33.08
CA ILE A 654 24.09 10.10 -33.19
C ILE A 654 23.91 9.60 -34.63
N HIS A 655 24.14 10.45 -35.63
CA HIS A 655 24.07 10.04 -37.04
C HIS A 655 25.06 8.92 -37.38
N ASP A 656 26.29 9.02 -36.90
CA ASP A 656 27.33 8.00 -37.13
C ASP A 656 26.91 6.65 -36.51
N HIS A 657 26.38 6.65 -35.28
CA HIS A 657 25.86 5.43 -34.64
C HIS A 657 24.58 4.91 -35.31
N ALA A 658 23.70 5.80 -35.78
CA ALA A 658 22.47 5.42 -36.46
C ALA A 658 22.74 4.77 -37.82
N ALA A 659 23.84 5.13 -38.49
CA ALA A 659 24.27 4.49 -39.73
C ALA A 659 24.80 3.06 -39.51
N GLU A 660 25.31 2.75 -38.31
CA GLU A 660 25.84 1.43 -37.94
C GLU A 660 24.79 0.53 -37.26
N ALA A 661 23.74 1.11 -36.65
CA ALA A 661 22.69 0.37 -35.97
C ALA A 661 21.64 -0.20 -36.94
N ASN A 662 21.16 -1.41 -36.65
CA ASN A 662 20.12 -2.07 -37.45
C ASN A 662 18.70 -1.54 -37.14
N LEU A 663 18.52 -0.87 -35.99
CA LEU A 663 17.27 -0.22 -35.59
C LEU A 663 17.56 1.10 -34.88
N MET A 664 16.96 2.19 -35.36
CA MET A 664 16.93 3.45 -34.64
C MET A 664 15.53 3.75 -34.10
N VAL A 665 15.45 4.05 -32.80
CA VAL A 665 14.23 4.47 -32.11
C VAL A 665 14.39 5.91 -31.66
N VAL A 666 13.60 6.81 -32.23
CA VAL A 666 13.46 8.19 -31.75
C VAL A 666 12.33 8.21 -30.74
N LEU A 667 12.68 8.23 -29.45
CA LEU A 667 11.74 8.22 -28.34
C LEU A 667 11.51 9.65 -27.86
N VAL A 668 10.35 10.22 -28.17
CA VAL A 668 9.95 11.55 -27.70
C VAL A 668 9.17 11.39 -26.38
N THR A 669 9.75 11.88 -25.29
CA THR A 669 9.13 11.88 -23.97
C THR A 669 8.47 13.23 -23.72
N ALA A 670 7.13 13.25 -23.78
CA ALA A 670 6.31 14.42 -23.52
C ALA A 670 5.40 14.15 -22.33
N LYS A 671 5.88 14.47 -21.13
CA LYS A 671 5.15 14.23 -19.89
C LYS A 671 4.90 15.52 -19.13
N PRO A 672 3.76 15.60 -18.42
CA PRO A 672 3.56 16.63 -17.43
C PRO A 672 4.52 16.38 -16.26
N ALA A 673 5.18 17.42 -15.79
CA ALA A 673 5.95 17.38 -14.56
C ALA A 673 5.88 18.76 -13.91
N ALA A 674 5.61 18.77 -12.60
CA ALA A 674 5.67 19.98 -11.81
C ALA A 674 7.02 20.67 -12.05
N TRP A 675 7.00 22.00 -12.20
CA TRP A 675 8.20 22.81 -12.41
C TRP A 675 8.89 22.61 -13.78
N GLN A 676 8.23 21.99 -14.76
CA GLN A 676 8.77 21.80 -16.11
C GLN A 676 7.92 22.44 -17.21
N LYS A 677 8.57 22.89 -18.28
CA LYS A 677 7.89 23.29 -19.52
C LYS A 677 7.49 22.05 -20.32
N PHE A 678 6.19 21.88 -20.56
CA PHE A 678 5.65 20.79 -21.36
C PHE A 678 6.14 20.84 -22.82
N GLY A 679 6.24 19.65 -23.42
CA GLY A 679 6.71 19.46 -24.79
C GLY A 679 8.23 19.57 -24.94
N ILE A 680 8.69 19.68 -26.20
CA ILE A 680 10.11 19.78 -26.56
C ILE A 680 10.48 21.21 -26.98
N SER A 681 11.77 21.53 -27.10
CA SER A 681 12.23 22.81 -27.65
C SER A 681 12.18 22.79 -29.18
N GLU A 682 12.19 23.98 -29.80
CA GLU A 682 12.27 24.09 -31.26
C GLU A 682 13.52 23.38 -31.81
N LYS A 683 14.67 23.55 -31.13
CA LYS A 683 15.93 22.86 -31.43
C LYS A 683 15.80 21.33 -31.36
N GLN A 684 15.13 20.81 -30.33
CA GLN A 684 14.82 19.38 -30.23
C GLN A 684 13.89 18.91 -31.36
N ASN A 685 12.89 19.71 -31.74
CA ASN A 685 11.95 19.35 -32.80
C ASN A 685 12.63 19.25 -34.17
N ILE A 686 13.50 20.22 -34.50
CA ILE A 686 14.31 20.18 -35.72
C ILE A 686 15.16 18.91 -35.76
N PHE A 687 15.82 18.59 -34.65
CA PHE A 687 16.66 17.39 -34.56
C PHE A 687 15.85 16.09 -34.67
N VAL A 688 14.66 16.02 -34.06
CA VAL A 688 13.75 14.88 -34.26
C VAL A 688 13.44 14.71 -35.74
N HIS A 689 13.13 15.78 -36.48
CA HIS A 689 12.83 15.69 -37.92
C HIS A 689 14.05 15.25 -38.75
N GLU A 690 15.26 15.66 -38.37
CA GLU A 690 16.51 15.19 -39.00
C GLU A 690 16.70 13.69 -38.82
N LEU A 691 16.48 13.16 -37.61
CA LEU A 691 16.55 11.73 -37.32
C LEU A 691 15.47 10.94 -38.07
N LEU A 692 14.25 11.48 -38.19
CA LEU A 692 13.18 10.79 -38.92
C LEU A 692 13.47 10.63 -40.41
N ASN A 693 14.36 11.44 -41.00
CA ASN A 693 14.82 11.25 -42.38
C ASN A 693 15.75 10.04 -42.56
N ILE A 694 16.29 9.47 -41.49
CA ILE A 694 17.11 8.26 -41.56
C ILE A 694 16.20 7.06 -41.90
N PRO A 695 16.47 6.32 -42.99
CA PRO A 695 15.67 5.17 -43.39
C PRO A 695 15.55 4.15 -42.26
N GLY A 696 14.34 3.65 -42.02
CA GLY A 696 14.11 2.67 -40.97
C GLY A 696 14.16 3.23 -39.55
N SER A 697 14.02 4.54 -39.35
CA SER A 697 13.71 5.13 -38.04
C SER A 697 12.31 4.72 -37.54
N VAL A 698 12.16 4.56 -36.22
CA VAL A 698 10.88 4.39 -35.54
C VAL A 698 10.63 5.58 -34.62
N LEU A 699 9.48 6.23 -34.75
CA LEU A 699 9.06 7.29 -33.83
C LEU A 699 8.21 6.70 -32.70
N ALA A 700 8.60 6.90 -31.45
CA ALA A 700 7.83 6.48 -30.29
C ALA A 700 7.52 7.67 -29.39
N PHE A 701 6.27 7.82 -28.95
CA PHE A 701 5.88 8.82 -27.95
C PHE A 701 5.71 8.18 -26.57
N SER A 702 6.63 8.48 -25.65
CA SER A 702 6.63 8.11 -24.23
C SER A 702 5.90 9.20 -23.43
N GLY A 703 4.61 9.32 -23.68
CA GLY A 703 3.82 10.48 -23.28
C GLY A 703 2.71 10.79 -24.28
N LEU A 704 2.23 12.04 -24.32
CA LEU A 704 1.30 12.46 -25.36
C LEU A 704 2.02 12.64 -26.72
N PRO A 705 1.32 12.39 -27.84
CA PRO A 705 1.81 12.80 -29.14
C PRO A 705 1.85 14.34 -29.22
N LEU A 706 2.95 14.89 -29.71
CA LEU A 706 3.15 16.33 -29.83
C LEU A 706 2.76 16.81 -31.24
N PRO A 707 1.80 17.74 -31.40
CA PRO A 707 1.38 18.25 -32.71
C PRO A 707 2.52 18.87 -33.52
N GLU A 708 3.52 19.45 -32.86
CA GLU A 708 4.70 20.05 -33.50
C GLU A 708 5.66 19.02 -34.13
N VAL A 709 5.55 17.74 -33.75
CA VAL A 709 6.33 16.65 -34.34
C VAL A 709 5.57 16.10 -35.55
N ASP A 710 6.11 16.31 -36.75
CA ASP A 710 5.58 15.79 -38.02
C ASP A 710 5.73 14.26 -38.08
N SER A 711 4.80 13.57 -37.43
CA SER A 711 4.83 12.12 -37.26
C SER A 711 4.58 11.35 -38.56
N ASP A 712 4.09 12.00 -39.62
CA ASP A 712 3.87 11.39 -40.93
C ASP A 712 5.20 11.15 -41.68
N ARG A 713 6.30 11.77 -41.24
CA ARG A 713 7.66 11.48 -41.72
C ARG A 713 8.18 10.11 -41.28
N ALA A 714 7.67 9.60 -40.18
CA ALA A 714 8.14 8.34 -39.61
C ALA A 714 7.59 7.15 -40.40
N ASN A 715 8.47 6.21 -40.76
CA ASN A 715 8.04 4.97 -41.45
C ASN A 715 7.21 4.06 -40.54
N GLU A 716 7.49 4.13 -39.24
CA GLU A 716 6.79 3.42 -38.18
C GLU A 716 6.63 4.38 -36.99
N ARG A 717 5.42 4.45 -36.43
CA ARG A 717 5.11 5.30 -35.28
C ARG A 717 4.28 4.57 -34.23
N VAL A 718 4.49 4.89 -32.97
CA VAL A 718 3.73 4.31 -31.86
C VAL A 718 3.60 5.32 -30.73
N CYS A 719 2.43 5.38 -30.09
CA CYS A 719 2.21 6.21 -28.92
C CYS A 719 1.89 5.34 -27.71
N LEU A 720 2.73 5.44 -26.69
CA LEU A 720 2.64 4.64 -25.48
C LEU A 720 1.71 5.28 -24.45
N PHE A 721 1.47 6.60 -24.57
CA PHE A 721 0.76 7.43 -23.58
C PHE A 721 1.35 7.34 -22.16
N SER A 722 2.55 6.78 -22.03
CA SER A 722 3.18 6.50 -20.75
C SER A 722 4.67 6.20 -20.90
N ASP A 723 5.46 6.75 -19.98
CA ASP A 723 6.92 6.55 -19.85
C ASP A 723 7.30 5.46 -18.83
N THR A 724 6.32 4.74 -18.29
CA THR A 724 6.58 3.72 -17.27
C THR A 724 7.25 2.48 -17.87
N ALA A 725 8.01 1.74 -17.06
CA ALA A 725 8.70 0.53 -17.49
C ALA A 725 7.79 -0.51 -18.21
N PRO A 726 6.55 -0.79 -17.76
CA PRO A 726 5.65 -1.67 -18.50
C PRO A 726 5.30 -1.19 -19.92
N SER A 727 5.12 0.12 -20.09
CA SER A 727 4.83 0.72 -21.40
C SER A 727 6.02 0.62 -22.34
N ILE A 728 7.22 0.94 -21.85
CA ILE A 728 8.47 0.82 -22.61
C ILE A 728 8.76 -0.65 -22.96
N ARG A 729 8.53 -1.61 -22.04
CA ARG A 729 8.59 -3.04 -22.38
C ARG A 729 7.59 -3.44 -23.46
N GLY A 730 6.42 -2.81 -23.48
CA GLY A 730 5.44 -2.94 -24.56
C GLY A 730 6.03 -2.53 -25.92
N LEU A 731 6.72 -1.40 -25.98
CA LEU A 731 7.44 -0.93 -27.17
C LEU A 731 8.55 -1.90 -27.57
N VAL A 732 9.43 -2.28 -26.64
CA VAL A 732 10.53 -3.23 -26.87
C VAL A 732 9.99 -4.56 -27.42
N TYR A 733 8.90 -5.07 -26.86
CA TYR A 733 8.25 -6.29 -27.34
C TYR A 733 7.68 -6.14 -28.75
N MET A 734 7.01 -5.03 -29.05
CA MET A 734 6.46 -4.75 -30.39
C MET A 734 7.57 -4.72 -31.44
N LEU A 735 8.68 -4.02 -31.14
CA LEU A 735 9.86 -3.94 -32.00
C LEU A 735 10.50 -5.32 -32.21
N ALA A 736 10.59 -6.15 -31.15
CA ALA A 736 11.17 -7.48 -31.23
C ALA A 736 10.27 -8.50 -31.97
N MET A 737 8.95 -8.49 -31.80
CA MET A 737 8.06 -9.45 -32.48
C MET A 737 7.98 -9.25 -34.00
N ARG A 738 8.20 -8.02 -34.48
CA ARG A 738 8.27 -7.76 -35.92
C ARG A 738 9.53 -8.32 -36.58
N THR A 739 10.45 -8.91 -35.80
CA THR A 739 11.62 -9.65 -36.30
C THR A 739 11.36 -11.14 -36.52
N THR A 740 10.24 -11.70 -36.03
CA THR A 740 9.96 -13.14 -36.03
C THR A 740 8.83 -13.58 -36.97
N LEU A 741 8.16 -12.66 -37.68
CA LEU A 741 7.10 -12.97 -38.64
C LEU A 741 7.60 -13.31 -40.06
N SER A 742 8.81 -13.87 -40.18
CA SER A 742 9.35 -14.42 -41.43
C SER A 742 9.46 -15.95 -41.33
N HIS A 743 8.35 -16.66 -41.55
CA HIS A 743 8.34 -18.03 -42.09
C HIS A 743 7.00 -18.35 -42.74
#